data_AF-A0A1F5BKL7-F1
#
_entry.id   AF-A0A1F5BKL7-F1
#
_cell.length_a   1.000
_cell.length_b   1.000
_cell.length_c   1.000
_cell.angle_alpha   90.00
_cell.angle_beta   90.00
_cell.angle_gamma   90.00
#
_symmetry.space_group_name_H-M   'P 1'
#
loop_
_entity.id
_entity.type
_entity.pdbx_description
1 polymer ?
#
loop_
_entity_poly.entity_id
_entity_poly.type
_entity_poly.pdbx_seq_one_letter_code
_entity_poly.pdbx_strand_id
1 'polypeptide(L)'
;MRPPPGASFLESEGFCYNDQVKKRSFFFFLIPSLFIILLSASAFADQSIPEFLLQLQHDFSFRRFEPYLEAYAPELREQQRAELTRYFDELRMESVALNWANKGNFNQERPVVFLQVICQNPYAALIETWQLKLENNGGRWQVKEKSARGNLNQLYKIQLPAGRIERAESVEITHADFSLTFRNALVFYDNIPNLETALLVVGDGRLVFSPADPGERHQLALLYKNKILEDRIDHSFLRFSDAFFKQNIKIAGNVGVPASVAGEKARSRAEAIFAKYHSRYFTIQSPLSQDPLSFLPQGQEAVIQFRGRKTGEMAYVYSPFAEEEVTLFDTARERFISLYSPRQEQGGGRLIISFSPRYDVRDYDIELDFQPEDYYLSARARLGFLSQVDGLDAVKFKFHPGLEILRIYDGERRELLFTQDPTARILYIYFLEPIARNVRTTIEVFYRGRLEPPAQLTDTLVGQRYVEAPDDIPVRFETFLFSQSAQWYPYPLTEDFFTARLKVIVPPAYSVISNGVLVEKSVLNGVQRVTEIDKVGSSCSVYETKHPVKYLSFLVGKLSLTQENPGPPPLASYASSDVRSVRKNLLVEAGRILEFYESRFGSFPFENLRVVQRLWRTAGGHSPASFIILNDLPRVTNAGSGVRERLVGNPNSPVDLSSQWREYFLAHEIAHQWWGQGVTWARYKDQWLSEGLSQYSSALYLQSKYGDEALAEILKKFSRWTEKKSVWGPITMGSRLSFTDYEAYQAVVYDKTT
;
A
#
# COMPACT_ATOMS: atom_id res chain seq x y z
N MET A 1 57.30 18.24 -3.76
CA MET A 1 56.38 19.38 -3.52
C MET A 1 54.96 18.84 -3.49
N ARG A 2 54.18 19.24 -2.48
CA ARG A 2 52.93 18.60 -2.01
C ARG A 2 51.72 18.91 -2.91
N PRO A 3 50.79 17.95 -3.12
CA PRO A 3 49.41 18.24 -3.52
C PRO A 3 48.49 18.40 -2.29
N PRO A 4 47.47 19.28 -2.34
CA PRO A 4 46.28 19.26 -1.45
C PRO A 4 45.00 18.84 -2.25
N PRO A 5 43.86 18.52 -1.61
CA PRO A 5 43.38 17.13 -1.51
C PRO A 5 42.08 16.85 -2.29
N GLY A 6 41.75 15.55 -2.36
CA GLY A 6 40.75 14.93 -3.22
C GLY A 6 39.30 15.41 -3.08
N ALA A 7 38.65 15.49 -4.23
CA ALA A 7 37.20 15.44 -4.38
C ALA A 7 36.87 14.08 -5.01
N SER A 8 36.55 13.09 -4.17
CA SER A 8 35.91 11.85 -4.58
C SER A 8 34.44 12.16 -4.87
N PHE A 9 34.06 12.14 -6.15
CA PHE A 9 32.67 12.17 -6.57
C PHE A 9 32.00 10.85 -6.16
N LEU A 10 30.81 11.00 -5.58
CA LEU A 10 29.97 9.96 -4.99
C LEU A 10 29.65 8.84 -6.00
N GLU A 11 30.29 7.70 -5.80
CA GLU A 11 29.71 6.40 -6.16
C GLU A 11 28.42 6.22 -5.34
N SER A 12 27.30 6.07 -6.03
CA SER A 12 26.04 5.64 -5.44
C SER A 12 26.19 4.16 -5.04
N GLU A 13 26.75 3.91 -3.87
CA GLU A 13 26.74 2.60 -3.23
C GLU A 13 25.30 2.14 -3.02
N GLY A 14 25.11 0.83 -3.24
CA GLY A 14 23.82 0.18 -3.16
C GLY A 14 23.25 0.27 -1.74
N PHE A 15 21.93 0.27 -1.68
CA PHE A 15 21.19 0.08 -0.43
C PHE A 15 21.54 -1.29 0.15
N CYS A 16 22.60 -1.34 0.97
CA CYS A 16 22.84 -2.42 1.89
C CYS A 16 21.75 -2.39 2.96
N TYR A 17 21.09 -3.53 3.09
CA TYR A 17 20.27 -3.93 4.22
C TYR A 17 20.97 -3.53 5.53
N ASN A 18 20.29 -2.77 6.38
CA ASN A 18 20.84 -2.32 7.65
C ASN A 18 20.86 -3.50 8.64
N ASP A 19 21.95 -4.27 8.61
CA ASP A 19 22.28 -5.41 9.47
C ASP A 19 22.72 -4.99 10.89
N GLN A 20 21.99 -4.05 11.50
CA GLN A 20 22.26 -3.55 12.86
C GLN A 20 21.02 -3.70 13.75
N VAL A 21 20.46 -4.91 13.79
CA VAL A 21 19.68 -5.37 14.96
C VAL A 21 20.63 -6.17 15.84
N LYS A 22 20.90 -5.57 17.02
CA LYS A 22 21.63 -6.12 18.16
C LYS A 22 21.75 -7.65 18.15
N LYS A 23 22.99 -8.13 18.01
CA LYS A 23 23.42 -9.42 18.54
C LYS A 23 22.95 -9.52 20.00
N ARG A 24 21.82 -10.19 20.24
CA ARG A 24 21.62 -10.85 21.51
C ARG A 24 22.53 -12.08 21.47
N SER A 25 23.72 -11.92 22.04
CA SER A 25 24.49 -13.07 22.49
C SER A 25 23.57 -13.90 23.37
N PHE A 26 23.17 -15.08 22.88
CA PHE A 26 22.71 -16.15 23.73
C PHE A 26 23.88 -16.49 24.64
N PHE A 27 23.87 -15.95 25.85
CA PHE A 27 24.65 -16.54 26.93
C PHE A 27 24.11 -17.95 27.12
N PHE A 28 24.87 -18.93 26.67
CA PHE A 28 24.82 -20.29 27.20
C PHE A 28 25.09 -20.17 28.71
N PHE A 29 24.03 -20.11 29.51
CA PHE A 29 24.15 -20.55 30.89
C PHE A 29 24.37 -22.06 30.84
N LEU A 30 25.63 -22.45 31.00
CA LEU A 30 25.98 -23.70 31.65
C LEU A 30 25.24 -23.73 32.99
N ILE A 31 24.12 -24.44 33.07
CA ILE A 31 23.56 -24.89 34.34
C ILE A 31 24.21 -26.25 34.61
N PRO A 32 24.80 -26.45 35.81
CA PRO A 32 25.53 -27.67 36.10
C PRO A 32 24.57 -28.85 36.22
N SER A 33 24.99 -29.97 35.66
CA SER A 33 24.49 -31.30 35.96
C SER A 33 24.53 -31.53 37.47
N LEU A 34 23.36 -31.64 38.12
CA LEU A 34 23.04 -32.62 39.17
C LEU A 34 21.68 -32.24 39.78
N PHE A 35 20.65 -33.05 39.51
CA PHE A 35 19.81 -33.65 40.55
C PHE A 35 18.92 -34.69 39.87
N ILE A 36 19.37 -35.95 39.93
CA ILE A 36 18.48 -37.10 39.82
C ILE A 36 17.63 -37.08 41.10
N ILE A 37 16.35 -36.78 40.98
CA ILE A 37 15.36 -37.14 41.99
C ILE A 37 14.39 -38.11 41.31
N LEU A 38 14.49 -39.38 41.73
CA LEU A 38 13.41 -40.34 41.61
C LEU A 38 12.17 -39.74 42.27
N LEU A 39 11.10 -39.53 41.50
CA LEU A 39 9.76 -39.30 42.03
C LEU A 39 8.88 -40.49 41.70
N SER A 40 8.97 -41.47 42.60
CA SER A 40 7.88 -42.35 42.97
C SER A 40 6.62 -41.54 43.30
N ALA A 41 5.50 -42.00 42.75
CA ALA A 41 4.09 -41.80 43.10
C ALA A 41 3.67 -40.70 44.10
N SER A 42 2.58 -40.01 43.70
CA SER A 42 1.53 -39.34 44.50
C SER A 42 1.80 -37.95 45.10
N ALA A 43 1.45 -36.92 44.32
CA ALA A 43 0.59 -35.80 44.72
C ALA A 43 0.16 -35.05 43.44
N PHE A 44 -1.15 -34.96 43.18
CA PHE A 44 -1.71 -34.29 42.00
C PHE A 44 -1.48 -32.77 42.10
N ALA A 45 -0.44 -32.27 41.44
CA ALA A 45 -0.33 -30.85 41.13
C ALA A 45 -1.15 -30.59 39.85
N ASP A 46 -2.15 -29.72 39.94
CA ASP A 46 -2.95 -29.31 38.78
C ASP A 46 -2.04 -28.68 37.72
N GLN A 47 -1.93 -29.31 36.55
CA GLN A 47 -1.18 -28.76 35.42
C GLN A 47 -1.83 -27.44 35.00
N SER A 48 -1.06 -26.38 34.81
CA SER A 48 -1.61 -25.12 34.30
C SER A 48 -1.87 -25.20 32.78
N ILE A 49 -2.82 -24.42 32.25
CA ILE A 49 -3.07 -24.35 30.80
C ILE A 49 -1.82 -23.95 30.01
N PRO A 50 -1.01 -22.94 30.45
CA PRO A 50 0.26 -22.63 29.77
C PRO A 50 1.22 -23.82 29.70
N GLU A 51 1.38 -24.59 30.79
CA GLU A 51 2.23 -25.78 30.81
C GLU A 51 1.68 -26.89 29.90
N PHE A 52 0.36 -27.07 29.89
CA PHE A 52 -0.31 -27.99 28.97
C PHE A 52 -0.04 -27.64 27.50
N LEU A 53 -0.19 -26.36 27.13
CA LEU A 53 0.06 -25.90 25.76
C LEU A 53 1.54 -25.99 25.36
N LEU A 54 2.47 -25.73 26.29
CA LEU A 54 3.91 -25.93 26.06
C LEU A 54 4.23 -27.42 25.83
N GLN A 55 3.61 -28.32 26.60
CA GLN A 55 3.78 -29.77 26.41
C GLN A 55 3.19 -30.22 25.06
N LEU A 56 1.99 -29.74 24.71
CA LEU A 56 1.35 -29.99 23.42
C LEU A 56 2.23 -29.54 22.26
N GLN A 57 2.83 -28.34 22.37
CA GLN A 57 3.79 -27.83 21.39
C GLN A 57 5.02 -28.71 21.30
N HIS A 58 5.63 -29.04 22.43
CA HIS A 58 6.82 -29.89 22.48
C HIS A 58 6.55 -31.23 21.80
N ASP A 59 5.47 -31.91 22.15
CA ASP A 59 5.18 -33.24 21.60
C ASP A 59 4.84 -33.18 20.10
N PHE A 60 4.17 -32.12 19.65
CA PHE A 60 3.90 -31.93 18.22
C PHE A 60 5.17 -31.60 17.42
N SER A 61 6.00 -30.67 17.91
CA SER A 61 7.26 -30.26 17.25
C SER A 61 8.31 -31.38 17.22
N PHE A 62 8.40 -32.20 18.26
CA PHE A 62 9.34 -33.32 18.35
C PHE A 62 8.75 -34.66 17.90
N ARG A 63 7.56 -34.65 17.27
CA ARG A 63 6.90 -35.85 16.71
C ARG A 63 6.66 -36.96 17.73
N ARG A 64 6.38 -36.61 18.99
CA ARG A 64 5.97 -37.55 20.04
C ARG A 64 4.47 -37.77 19.93
N PHE A 65 4.07 -38.53 18.91
CA PHE A 65 2.66 -38.64 18.54
C PHE A 65 1.77 -39.29 19.60
N GLU A 66 2.24 -40.32 20.31
CA GLU A 66 1.40 -40.97 21.33
C GLU A 66 1.08 -40.03 22.51
N PRO A 67 2.06 -39.36 23.16
CA PRO A 67 1.76 -38.31 24.16
C PRO A 67 0.92 -37.15 23.62
N TYR A 68 1.15 -36.74 22.36
CA TYR A 68 0.34 -35.71 21.71
C TYR A 68 -1.13 -36.14 21.58
N LEU A 69 -1.39 -37.37 21.15
CA LEU A 69 -2.74 -37.92 21.02
C LEU A 69 -3.42 -38.15 22.37
N GLU A 70 -2.66 -38.48 23.42
CA GLU A 70 -3.17 -38.58 24.79
C GLU A 70 -3.67 -37.23 25.35
N ALA A 71 -3.18 -36.10 24.83
CA ALA A 71 -3.67 -34.77 25.19
C ALA A 71 -5.10 -34.49 24.64
N TYR A 72 -5.62 -35.34 23.76
CA TYR A 72 -6.97 -35.25 23.20
C TYR A 72 -7.91 -36.29 23.80
N ALA A 73 -9.19 -35.93 23.93
CA ALA A 73 -10.25 -36.84 24.31
C ALA A 73 -10.29 -38.05 23.35
N PRO A 74 -10.62 -39.28 23.83
CA PRO A 74 -10.55 -40.51 23.04
C PRO A 74 -11.26 -40.43 21.69
N GLU A 75 -12.38 -39.70 21.61
CA GLU A 75 -13.21 -39.54 20.43
C GLU A 75 -12.51 -38.73 19.31
N LEU A 76 -11.53 -37.88 19.66
CA LEU A 76 -10.79 -37.05 18.70
C LEU A 76 -9.51 -37.71 18.18
N ARG A 77 -9.02 -38.78 18.83
CA ARG A 77 -7.66 -39.31 18.57
C ARG A 77 -7.48 -39.83 17.15
N GLU A 78 -8.48 -40.51 16.59
CA GLU A 78 -8.42 -40.98 15.20
C GLU A 78 -8.35 -39.83 14.19
N GLN A 79 -9.17 -38.78 14.39
CA GLN A 79 -9.10 -37.58 13.56
C GLN A 79 -7.73 -36.90 13.66
N GLN A 80 -7.19 -36.76 14.89
CA GLN A 80 -5.86 -36.16 15.08
C GLN A 80 -4.75 -37.00 14.46
N ARG A 81 -4.86 -38.33 14.47
CA ARG A 81 -3.90 -39.22 13.80
C ARG A 81 -3.90 -38.98 12.28
N ALA A 82 -5.07 -38.84 11.67
CA ALA A 82 -5.18 -38.49 10.25
C ALA A 82 -4.58 -37.11 9.94
N GLU A 83 -4.77 -36.11 10.82
CA GLU A 83 -4.14 -34.79 10.66
C GLU A 83 -2.61 -34.86 10.76
N LEU A 84 -2.06 -35.65 11.69
CA LEU A 84 -0.62 -35.88 11.80
C LEU A 84 -0.05 -36.51 10.52
N THR A 85 -0.73 -37.51 9.94
CA THR A 85 -0.36 -38.10 8.65
C THR A 85 -0.38 -37.05 7.53
N ARG A 86 -1.40 -36.19 7.48
CA ARG A 86 -1.43 -35.09 6.50
C ARG A 86 -0.22 -34.15 6.65
N TYR A 87 0.11 -33.73 7.87
CA TYR A 87 1.24 -32.81 8.09
C TYR A 87 2.60 -33.44 7.77
N PHE A 88 2.86 -34.64 8.31
CA PHE A 88 4.22 -35.20 8.34
C PHE A 88 4.48 -36.21 7.22
N ASP A 89 3.47 -36.94 6.75
CA ASP A 89 3.65 -37.98 5.73
C ASP A 89 3.32 -37.44 4.33
N GLU A 90 2.18 -36.76 4.18
CA GLU A 90 1.72 -36.23 2.89
C GLU A 90 2.44 -34.92 2.53
N LEU A 91 2.35 -33.92 3.41
CA LEU A 91 2.94 -32.59 3.20
C LEU A 91 4.42 -32.52 3.60
N ARG A 92 4.94 -33.54 4.29
CA ARG A 92 6.34 -33.64 4.73
C ARG A 92 6.82 -32.39 5.46
N MET A 93 6.02 -31.90 6.41
CA MET A 93 6.38 -30.75 7.23
C MET A 93 7.53 -31.12 8.18
N GLU A 94 8.49 -30.23 8.34
CA GLU A 94 9.71 -30.45 9.11
C GLU A 94 9.69 -29.73 10.46
N SER A 95 9.15 -28.51 10.49
CA SER A 95 9.07 -27.68 11.69
C SER A 95 7.65 -27.24 11.99
N VAL A 96 7.37 -27.01 13.28
CA VAL A 96 6.09 -26.51 13.76
C VAL A 96 6.31 -25.46 14.84
N ALA A 97 5.55 -24.37 14.76
CA ALA A 97 5.43 -23.40 15.85
C ALA A 97 3.97 -23.09 16.15
N LEU A 98 3.69 -22.83 17.43
CA LEU A 98 2.37 -22.47 17.95
C LEU A 98 2.44 -21.11 18.63
N ASN A 99 1.52 -20.22 18.28
CA ASN A 99 1.36 -18.92 18.95
C ASN A 99 -0.02 -18.82 19.60
N TRP A 100 -0.07 -18.55 20.90
CA TRP A 100 -1.30 -18.50 21.67
C TRP A 100 -1.96 -17.11 21.60
N ALA A 101 -2.95 -16.97 20.72
CA ALA A 101 -3.59 -15.71 20.36
C ALA A 101 -4.33 -15.04 21.52
N ASN A 102 -4.95 -15.80 22.42
CA ASN A 102 -5.75 -15.26 23.53
C ASN A 102 -5.14 -15.48 24.93
N LYS A 103 -3.80 -15.57 25.03
CA LYS A 103 -3.05 -15.82 26.28
C LYS A 103 -3.42 -14.91 27.47
N GLY A 104 -3.89 -13.69 27.20
CA GLY A 104 -4.29 -12.71 28.21
C GLY A 104 -5.79 -12.56 28.44
N ASN A 105 -6.64 -13.22 27.64
CA ASN A 105 -8.09 -13.07 27.72
C ASN A 105 -8.80 -14.39 27.36
N PHE A 106 -9.01 -15.25 28.35
CA PHE A 106 -9.74 -16.50 28.21
C PHE A 106 -10.48 -16.87 29.50
N ASN A 107 -11.59 -17.62 29.38
CA ASN A 107 -12.34 -18.11 30.52
C ASN A 107 -11.61 -19.30 31.17
N GLN A 108 -11.27 -19.21 32.46
CA GLN A 108 -10.53 -20.27 33.16
C GLN A 108 -11.38 -21.51 33.49
N GLU A 109 -12.70 -21.35 33.65
CA GLU A 109 -13.61 -22.46 33.98
C GLU A 109 -13.97 -23.30 32.74
N ARG A 110 -14.08 -22.63 31.58
CA ARG A 110 -14.35 -23.26 30.28
C ARG A 110 -13.38 -22.71 29.24
N PRO A 111 -12.13 -23.17 29.23
CA PRO A 111 -11.10 -22.57 28.40
C PRO A 111 -11.34 -22.86 26.94
N VAL A 112 -11.45 -21.80 26.16
CA VAL A 112 -11.32 -21.83 24.71
C VAL A 112 -10.00 -21.17 24.36
N VAL A 113 -9.08 -21.94 23.79
CA VAL A 113 -7.74 -21.51 23.41
C VAL A 113 -7.68 -21.35 21.90
N PHE A 114 -7.14 -20.23 21.44
CA PHE A 114 -6.85 -20.01 20.03
C PHE A 114 -5.35 -20.09 19.79
N LEU A 115 -4.92 -21.04 18.97
CA LEU A 115 -3.52 -21.21 18.56
C LEU A 115 -3.37 -20.90 17.08
N GLN A 116 -2.46 -19.99 16.74
CA GLN A 116 -1.99 -19.81 15.37
C GLN A 116 -0.84 -20.78 15.15
N VAL A 117 -1.02 -21.69 14.21
CA VAL A 117 -0.12 -22.80 13.96
C VAL A 117 0.57 -22.58 12.63
N ILE A 118 1.88 -22.69 12.62
CA ILE A 118 2.65 -22.72 11.39
C ILE A 118 3.44 -24.02 11.29
N CYS A 119 3.17 -24.78 10.25
CA CYS A 119 3.93 -25.97 9.88
C CYS A 119 4.72 -25.65 8.62
N GLN A 120 6.02 -25.93 8.59
CA GLN A 120 6.87 -25.59 7.45
C GLN A 120 7.81 -26.72 7.05
N ASN A 121 8.19 -26.72 5.78
CA ASN A 121 9.35 -27.42 5.24
C ASN A 121 10.17 -26.45 4.36
N PRO A 122 11.24 -26.89 3.69
CA PRO A 122 12.05 -26.02 2.83
C PRO A 122 11.31 -25.40 1.63
N TYR A 123 10.16 -25.95 1.23
CA TYR A 123 9.43 -25.56 0.02
C TYR A 123 8.11 -24.86 0.29
N ALA A 124 7.51 -25.06 1.47
CA ALA A 124 6.16 -24.63 1.78
C ALA A 124 5.96 -24.31 3.26
N ALA A 125 4.95 -23.50 3.53
CA ALA A 125 4.43 -23.22 4.85
C ALA A 125 2.90 -23.35 4.83
N LEU A 126 2.35 -23.99 5.85
CA LEU A 126 0.92 -24.07 6.09
C LEU A 126 0.62 -23.28 7.37
N ILE A 127 -0.34 -22.35 7.30
CA ILE A 127 -0.73 -21.52 8.43
C ILE A 127 -2.20 -21.73 8.75
N GLU A 128 -2.48 -22.13 9.98
CA GLU A 128 -3.82 -22.42 10.47
C GLU A 128 -4.12 -21.70 11.78
N THR A 129 -5.40 -21.51 12.06
CA THR A 129 -5.88 -21.15 13.39
C THR A 129 -6.64 -22.34 13.97
N TRP A 130 -6.22 -22.80 15.14
CA TRP A 130 -6.88 -23.84 15.91
C TRP A 130 -7.64 -23.23 17.07
N GLN A 131 -8.90 -23.61 17.19
CA GLN A 131 -9.74 -23.35 18.34
C GLN A 131 -9.86 -24.64 19.15
N LEU A 132 -9.34 -24.64 20.36
CA LEU A 132 -9.32 -25.78 21.27
C LEU A 132 -10.24 -25.51 22.46
N LYS A 133 -11.26 -26.33 22.68
CA LYS A 133 -12.02 -26.32 23.92
C LYS A 133 -11.39 -27.32 24.88
N LEU A 134 -10.97 -26.83 26.04
CA LEU A 134 -10.28 -27.64 27.04
C LEU A 134 -11.25 -28.08 28.14
N GLU A 135 -10.98 -29.24 28.71
CA GLU A 135 -11.66 -29.78 29.87
C GLU A 135 -10.63 -30.27 30.89
N ASN A 136 -10.88 -30.08 32.17
CA ASN A 136 -10.04 -30.61 33.24
C ASN A 136 -10.61 -31.95 33.70
N ASN A 137 -9.82 -33.03 33.57
CA ASN A 137 -10.19 -34.36 34.01
C ASN A 137 -9.24 -34.82 35.13
N GLY A 138 -9.63 -34.60 36.38
CA GLY A 138 -8.86 -35.07 37.55
C GLY A 138 -7.49 -34.41 37.71
N GLY A 139 -7.37 -33.12 37.37
CA GLY A 139 -6.14 -32.32 37.52
C GLY A 139 -5.23 -32.28 36.29
N ARG A 140 -5.69 -32.85 35.16
CA ARG A 140 -5.02 -32.78 33.85
C ARG A 140 -5.94 -32.15 32.82
N TRP A 141 -5.40 -31.22 32.04
CA TRP A 141 -6.12 -30.64 30.91
C TRP A 141 -6.10 -31.60 29.71
N GLN A 142 -7.22 -31.67 29.01
CA GLN A 142 -7.36 -32.38 27.74
C GLN A 142 -8.13 -31.51 26.72
N VAL A 143 -7.86 -31.71 25.44
CA VAL A 143 -8.65 -31.11 24.36
C VAL A 143 -9.91 -31.94 24.13
N LYS A 144 -11.07 -31.34 24.40
CA LYS A 144 -12.39 -31.96 24.22
C LYS A 144 -12.97 -31.71 22.83
N GLU A 145 -12.70 -30.54 22.26
CA GLU A 145 -13.09 -30.18 20.90
C GLU A 145 -11.95 -29.43 20.23
N LYS A 146 -11.70 -29.71 18.95
CA LYS A 146 -10.77 -28.97 18.09
C LYS A 146 -11.48 -28.56 16.81
N SER A 147 -11.40 -27.28 16.47
CA SER A 147 -11.73 -26.75 15.14
C SER A 147 -10.48 -26.12 14.56
N ALA A 148 -9.98 -26.64 13.44
CA ALA A 148 -8.85 -26.06 12.72
C ALA A 148 -9.36 -25.37 11.44
N ARG A 149 -8.85 -24.17 11.18
CA ARG A 149 -9.17 -23.41 9.96
C ARG A 149 -7.88 -22.96 9.28
N GLY A 150 -7.75 -23.27 8.01
CA GLY A 150 -6.73 -22.68 7.15
C GLY A 150 -7.15 -21.27 6.77
N ASN A 151 -6.60 -20.26 7.44
CA ASN A 151 -6.80 -18.86 7.05
C ASN A 151 -6.01 -18.53 5.77
N LEU A 152 -4.99 -19.33 5.50
CA LEU A 152 -4.13 -19.27 4.33
C LEU A 152 -3.99 -20.70 3.80
N ASN A 153 -4.23 -20.91 2.51
CA ASN A 153 -3.85 -22.16 1.84
C ASN A 153 -2.35 -22.42 2.02
N GLN A 154 -1.89 -23.61 1.63
CA GLN A 154 -0.45 -23.88 1.53
C GLN A 154 0.26 -22.76 0.74
N LEU A 155 1.20 -22.10 1.40
CA LEU A 155 2.07 -21.07 0.84
C LEU A 155 3.42 -21.68 0.47
N TYR A 156 4.12 -21.06 -0.48
CA TYR A 156 5.34 -21.63 -1.06
C TYR A 156 6.57 -20.74 -0.82
N LYS A 157 7.71 -21.37 -0.55
CA LYS A 157 9.02 -20.74 -0.41
C LYS A 157 9.78 -20.91 -1.72
N ILE A 158 9.53 -19.98 -2.65
CA ILE A 158 10.12 -20.02 -3.99
C ILE A 158 11.59 -19.66 -3.91
N GLN A 159 12.44 -20.49 -4.52
CA GLN A 159 13.87 -20.24 -4.69
C GLN A 159 14.28 -20.48 -6.14
N LEU A 160 15.09 -19.57 -6.68
CA LEU A 160 15.66 -19.68 -8.02
C LEU A 160 17.05 -19.01 -8.01
N PRO A 161 18.07 -19.62 -8.63
CA PRO A 161 18.08 -20.88 -9.37
C PRO A 161 18.09 -22.11 -8.44
N ALA A 162 17.16 -23.03 -8.68
CA ALA A 162 17.11 -24.33 -8.00
C ALA A 162 18.05 -25.35 -8.67
N GLY A 163 17.87 -26.63 -8.38
CA GLY A 163 18.72 -27.71 -8.91
C GLY A 163 18.50 -28.00 -10.40
N ARG A 164 17.30 -27.72 -10.94
CA ARG A 164 16.95 -28.02 -12.34
C ARG A 164 17.29 -26.86 -13.26
N ILE A 165 18.24 -27.09 -14.16
CA ILE A 165 18.69 -26.15 -15.17
C ILE A 165 18.70 -26.86 -16.53
N GLU A 166 18.13 -26.23 -17.54
CA GLU A 166 18.08 -26.76 -18.90
C GLU A 166 18.64 -25.75 -19.89
N ARG A 167 19.30 -26.23 -20.95
CA ARG A 167 19.64 -25.43 -22.13
C ARG A 167 18.66 -25.80 -23.22
N ALA A 168 17.87 -24.85 -23.68
CA ALA A 168 16.84 -25.03 -24.69
C ALA A 168 17.26 -24.35 -26.00
N GLU A 169 17.03 -25.02 -27.13
CA GLU A 169 17.22 -24.44 -28.46
C GLU A 169 16.26 -23.27 -28.69
N SER A 170 15.00 -23.42 -28.25
CA SER A 170 14.01 -22.35 -28.26
C SER A 170 13.09 -22.38 -27.05
N VAL A 171 12.73 -21.18 -26.58
CA VAL A 171 11.67 -20.98 -25.57
C VAL A 171 10.68 -19.97 -26.14
N GLU A 172 9.42 -20.36 -26.28
CA GLU A 172 8.33 -19.51 -26.74
C GLU A 172 7.33 -19.32 -25.61
N ILE A 173 6.98 -18.06 -25.34
CA ILE A 173 6.03 -17.66 -24.32
C ILE A 173 5.00 -16.78 -25.02
N THR A 174 3.76 -17.25 -25.12
CA THR A 174 2.70 -16.58 -25.89
C THR A 174 1.44 -16.47 -25.06
N HIS A 175 0.90 -15.25 -24.91
CA HIS A 175 -0.36 -15.04 -24.22
C HIS A 175 -1.07 -13.79 -24.77
N ALA A 176 -2.32 -13.92 -25.21
CA ALA A 176 -3.08 -12.85 -25.84
C ALA A 176 -2.25 -12.12 -26.93
N ASP A 177 -2.02 -10.82 -26.76
CA ASP A 177 -1.31 -9.95 -27.69
C ASP A 177 0.22 -9.86 -27.41
N PHE A 178 0.74 -10.74 -26.56
CA PHE A 178 2.13 -10.73 -26.07
C PHE A 178 2.89 -12.01 -26.46
N SER A 179 4.10 -11.86 -26.96
CA SER A 179 5.01 -12.96 -27.27
C SER A 179 6.47 -12.66 -26.90
N LEU A 180 7.12 -13.61 -26.24
CA LEU A 180 8.57 -13.68 -26.09
C LEU A 180 9.10 -14.95 -26.75
N THR A 181 10.17 -14.81 -27.52
CA THR A 181 10.89 -15.96 -28.10
C THR A 181 12.37 -15.85 -27.77
N PHE A 182 12.95 -16.89 -27.17
CA PHE A 182 14.39 -16.99 -26.93
C PHE A 182 15.02 -18.09 -27.77
N ARG A 183 16.30 -17.92 -28.11
CA ARG A 183 17.12 -18.95 -28.78
C ARG A 183 18.33 -19.31 -27.92
N ASN A 184 18.67 -20.60 -27.90
CA ASN A 184 19.83 -21.13 -27.16
C ASN A 184 19.91 -20.62 -25.71
N ALA A 185 18.76 -20.65 -25.02
CA ALA A 185 18.59 -20.07 -23.70
C ALA A 185 18.91 -21.06 -22.58
N LEU A 186 19.35 -20.53 -21.45
CA LEU A 186 19.34 -21.24 -20.18
C LEU A 186 18.00 -21.00 -19.49
N VAL A 187 17.37 -22.07 -19.05
CA VAL A 187 16.09 -22.08 -18.36
C VAL A 187 16.33 -22.60 -16.94
N PHE A 188 16.01 -21.78 -15.96
CA PHE A 188 16.08 -22.11 -14.55
C PHE A 188 14.67 -22.27 -14.01
N TYR A 189 14.42 -23.40 -13.37
CA TYR A 189 13.14 -23.73 -12.75
C TYR A 189 13.19 -23.42 -11.26
N ASP A 190 12.01 -23.31 -10.66
CA ASP A 190 11.89 -23.15 -9.20
C ASP A 190 12.21 -24.46 -8.44
N ASN A 191 12.19 -24.38 -7.12
CA ASN A 191 12.48 -25.47 -6.21
C ASN A 191 11.25 -26.31 -5.84
N ILE A 192 10.05 -26.00 -6.35
CA ILE A 192 8.81 -26.66 -5.93
C ILE A 192 8.66 -28.01 -6.64
N PRO A 193 8.58 -29.13 -5.89
CA PRO A 193 8.45 -30.45 -6.53
C PRO A 193 7.13 -30.58 -7.30
N ASN A 194 7.22 -31.06 -8.55
CA ASN A 194 6.08 -31.42 -9.41
C ASN A 194 5.11 -30.27 -9.78
N LEU A 195 5.49 -29.01 -9.52
CA LEU A 195 4.68 -27.84 -9.86
C LEU A 195 5.57 -26.77 -10.48
N GLU A 196 5.20 -26.30 -11.67
CA GLU A 196 5.89 -25.18 -12.29
C GLU A 196 5.19 -23.89 -11.88
N THR A 197 5.88 -23.04 -11.11
CA THR A 197 5.29 -21.82 -10.57
C THR A 197 6.12 -20.57 -10.90
N ALA A 198 7.43 -20.75 -11.12
CA ALA A 198 8.32 -19.71 -11.58
C ALA A 198 9.34 -20.24 -12.59
N LEU A 199 9.71 -19.37 -13.53
CA LEU A 199 10.71 -19.68 -14.56
C LEU A 199 11.60 -18.47 -14.78
N LEU A 200 12.91 -18.69 -14.89
CA LEU A 200 13.83 -17.66 -15.39
C LEU A 200 14.49 -18.15 -16.67
N VAL A 201 14.29 -17.39 -17.74
CA VAL A 201 14.91 -17.64 -19.05
C VAL A 201 16.00 -16.61 -19.28
N VAL A 202 17.22 -17.06 -19.57
CA VAL A 202 18.38 -16.20 -19.85
C VAL A 202 18.95 -16.56 -21.22
N GLY A 203 18.96 -15.61 -22.16
CA GLY A 203 19.38 -15.85 -23.54
C GLY A 203 19.09 -14.65 -24.45
N ASP A 204 19.39 -14.74 -25.74
CA ASP A 204 18.98 -13.71 -26.71
C ASP A 204 17.50 -13.92 -27.05
N GLY A 205 16.66 -13.00 -26.58
CA GLY A 205 15.21 -13.03 -26.75
C GLY A 205 14.70 -11.89 -27.60
N ARG A 206 13.52 -12.09 -28.18
CA ARG A 206 12.74 -11.09 -28.91
C ARG A 206 11.37 -10.96 -28.26
N LEU A 207 11.00 -9.72 -27.97
CA LEU A 207 9.67 -9.30 -27.55
C LEU A 207 8.87 -8.83 -28.76
N VAL A 208 7.62 -9.25 -28.83
CA VAL A 208 6.58 -8.67 -29.69
C VAL A 208 5.32 -8.46 -28.85
N PHE A 209 4.83 -7.23 -28.80
CA PHE A 209 3.57 -6.88 -28.16
C PHE A 209 2.74 -5.96 -29.04
N SER A 210 1.52 -6.38 -29.37
CA SER A 210 0.63 -5.67 -30.29
C SER A 210 -0.81 -5.68 -29.76
N PRO A 211 -1.17 -4.78 -28.84
CA PRO A 211 -2.48 -4.82 -28.18
C PRO A 211 -3.62 -4.72 -29.19
N ALA A 212 -4.68 -5.51 -29.00
CA ALA A 212 -5.84 -5.51 -29.88
C ALA A 212 -6.62 -4.19 -29.81
N ASP A 213 -6.55 -3.49 -28.67
CA ASP A 213 -7.21 -2.20 -28.47
C ASP A 213 -6.57 -1.09 -29.35
N PRO A 214 -7.36 -0.38 -30.18
CA PRO A 214 -6.84 0.71 -31.01
C PRO A 214 -6.25 1.88 -30.21
N GLY A 215 -6.82 2.20 -29.03
CA GLY A 215 -6.32 3.25 -28.15
C GLY A 215 -4.95 2.90 -27.58
N GLU A 216 -4.76 1.65 -27.17
CA GLU A 216 -3.46 1.16 -26.70
C GLU A 216 -2.40 1.13 -27.81
N ARG A 217 -2.75 0.74 -29.04
CA ARG A 217 -1.83 0.87 -30.19
C ARG A 217 -1.45 2.31 -30.49
N HIS A 218 -2.38 3.24 -30.30
CA HIS A 218 -2.12 4.66 -30.43
C HIS A 218 -1.14 5.15 -29.35
N GLN A 219 -1.30 4.70 -28.10
CA GLN A 219 -0.33 4.98 -27.03
C GLN A 219 1.07 4.47 -27.35
N LEU A 220 1.18 3.25 -27.86
CA LEU A 220 2.48 2.72 -28.32
C LEU A 220 3.08 3.58 -29.45
N ALA A 221 2.25 4.06 -30.39
CA ALA A 221 2.71 4.93 -31.46
C ALA A 221 3.24 6.27 -30.93
N LEU A 222 2.63 6.84 -29.89
CA LEU A 222 3.11 8.07 -29.27
C LEU A 222 4.41 7.85 -28.49
N LEU A 223 4.49 6.78 -27.71
CA LEU A 223 5.62 6.51 -26.81
C LEU A 223 6.84 5.95 -27.52
N TYR A 224 6.63 5.08 -28.51
CA TYR A 224 7.69 4.30 -29.16
C TYR A 224 7.76 4.50 -30.67
N LYS A 225 6.95 5.41 -31.24
CA LYS A 225 6.87 5.69 -32.69
C LYS A 225 6.46 4.47 -33.53
N ASN A 226 5.83 3.48 -32.90
CA ASN A 226 5.35 2.27 -33.56
C ASN A 226 4.09 1.74 -32.86
N LYS A 227 3.14 1.18 -33.62
CA LYS A 227 1.90 0.58 -33.09
C LYS A 227 2.13 -0.80 -32.48
N ILE A 228 3.29 -1.39 -32.76
CA ILE A 228 3.73 -2.68 -32.22
C ILE A 228 5.03 -2.43 -31.47
N LEU A 229 5.11 -2.95 -30.25
CA LEU A 229 6.31 -2.90 -29.47
C LEU A 229 7.17 -4.12 -29.77
N GLU A 230 8.32 -3.89 -30.41
CA GLU A 230 9.33 -4.90 -30.67
C GLU A 230 10.65 -4.52 -30.00
N ASP A 231 11.22 -5.45 -29.23
CA ASP A 231 12.51 -5.24 -28.60
C ASP A 231 13.32 -6.54 -28.53
N ARG A 232 14.64 -6.40 -28.33
CA ARG A 232 15.48 -7.53 -27.91
C ARG A 232 15.56 -7.53 -26.39
N ILE A 233 15.52 -8.72 -25.81
CA ILE A 233 15.63 -8.93 -24.36
C ILE A 233 16.75 -9.93 -24.09
N ASP A 234 17.36 -9.86 -22.92
CA ASP A 234 18.46 -10.74 -22.51
C ASP A 234 18.04 -11.76 -21.42
N HIS A 235 16.89 -11.51 -20.78
CA HIS A 235 16.27 -12.42 -19.82
C HIS A 235 14.79 -12.12 -19.63
N SER A 236 14.07 -13.08 -19.06
CA SER A 236 12.72 -12.89 -18.51
C SER A 236 12.50 -13.77 -17.28
N PHE A 237 11.97 -13.18 -16.22
CA PHE A 237 11.51 -13.88 -15.02
C PHE A 237 9.99 -13.93 -14.98
N LEU A 238 9.45 -15.11 -14.74
CA LEU A 238 8.03 -15.38 -14.79
C LEU A 238 7.53 -15.94 -13.47
N ARG A 239 6.33 -15.52 -13.07
CA ARG A 239 5.49 -16.14 -12.04
C ARG A 239 4.14 -16.45 -12.66
N PHE A 240 3.66 -17.68 -12.53
CA PHE A 240 2.44 -18.12 -13.21
C PHE A 240 1.80 -19.30 -12.47
N SER A 241 0.59 -19.67 -12.87
CA SER A 241 -0.01 -20.94 -12.49
C SER A 241 0.55 -22.08 -13.34
N ASP A 242 0.49 -23.31 -12.82
CA ASP A 242 0.85 -24.52 -13.57
C ASP A 242 0.01 -24.68 -14.85
N ALA A 243 -1.25 -24.23 -14.83
CA ALA A 243 -2.12 -24.22 -16.00
C ALA A 243 -1.63 -23.24 -17.08
N PHE A 244 -1.14 -22.07 -16.69
CA PHE A 244 -0.55 -21.10 -17.62
C PHE A 244 0.73 -21.66 -18.24
N PHE A 245 1.60 -22.29 -17.45
CA PHE A 245 2.83 -22.92 -17.96
C PHE A 245 2.52 -23.90 -19.09
N LYS A 246 1.61 -24.84 -18.85
CA LYS A 246 1.24 -25.90 -19.81
C LYS A 246 0.62 -25.36 -21.11
N GLN A 247 -0.09 -24.24 -21.05
CA GLN A 247 -0.81 -23.69 -22.20
C GLN A 247 0.03 -22.68 -23.01
N ASN A 248 0.84 -21.87 -22.33
CA ASN A 248 1.42 -20.66 -22.91
C ASN A 248 2.95 -20.72 -23.06
N ILE A 249 3.63 -21.73 -22.50
CA ILE A 249 5.09 -21.86 -22.55
C ILE A 249 5.47 -23.14 -23.30
N LYS A 250 6.24 -22.98 -24.38
CA LYS A 250 6.78 -24.08 -25.18
C LYS A 250 8.31 -24.04 -25.14
N ILE A 251 8.91 -25.13 -24.72
CA ILE A 251 10.36 -25.30 -24.63
C ILE A 251 10.74 -26.45 -25.56
N ALA A 252 11.63 -26.20 -26.52
CA ALA A 252 12.05 -27.21 -27.50
C ALA A 252 13.58 -27.40 -27.49
N GLY A 253 14.01 -28.63 -27.80
CA GLY A 253 15.43 -29.01 -27.83
C GLY A 253 16.13 -28.85 -26.48
N ASN A 254 15.41 -29.03 -25.37
CA ASN A 254 15.97 -28.85 -24.04
C ASN A 254 16.81 -30.05 -23.59
N VAL A 255 18.02 -29.76 -23.11
CA VAL A 255 18.92 -30.73 -22.51
C VAL A 255 19.27 -30.28 -21.10
N GLY A 256 19.21 -31.19 -20.13
CA GLY A 256 19.61 -30.91 -18.76
C GLY A 256 21.08 -30.50 -18.69
N VAL A 257 21.37 -29.43 -17.96
CA VAL A 257 22.72 -28.89 -17.80
C VAL A 257 23.17 -29.11 -16.36
N PRO A 258 24.26 -29.86 -16.11
CA PRO A 258 24.85 -29.94 -14.78
C PRO A 258 25.19 -28.54 -14.27
N ALA A 259 25.01 -28.29 -12.97
CA ALA A 259 25.28 -26.99 -12.37
C ALA A 259 26.73 -26.50 -12.62
N SER A 260 27.70 -27.42 -12.71
CA SER A 260 29.09 -27.16 -13.06
C SER A 260 29.29 -26.65 -14.50
N VAL A 261 28.42 -27.05 -15.44
CA VAL A 261 28.48 -26.72 -16.87
C VAL A 261 27.71 -25.45 -17.22
N ALA A 262 26.65 -25.12 -16.47
CA ALA A 262 25.95 -23.83 -16.60
C ALA A 262 26.90 -22.65 -16.32
N GLY A 263 27.96 -22.90 -15.54
CA GLY A 263 28.98 -21.94 -15.18
C GLY A 263 28.52 -21.00 -14.07
N GLU A 264 29.40 -20.74 -13.11
CA GLU A 264 29.12 -19.93 -11.92
C GLU A 264 28.57 -18.55 -12.27
N LYS A 265 29.10 -17.93 -13.33
CA LYS A 265 28.64 -16.64 -13.85
C LYS A 265 27.17 -16.62 -14.26
N ALA A 266 26.65 -17.69 -14.87
CA ALA A 266 25.24 -17.75 -15.27
C ALA A 266 24.33 -17.92 -14.04
N ARG A 267 24.78 -18.70 -13.06
CA ARG A 267 24.06 -18.91 -11.80
C ARG A 267 24.01 -17.63 -10.96
N SER A 268 25.13 -16.94 -10.76
CA SER A 268 25.15 -15.65 -10.04
C SER A 268 24.29 -14.59 -10.74
N ARG A 269 24.25 -14.60 -12.07
CA ARG A 269 23.33 -13.73 -12.82
C ARG A 269 21.87 -14.08 -12.57
N ALA A 270 21.52 -15.37 -12.53
CA ALA A 270 20.18 -15.83 -12.21
C ALA A 270 19.76 -15.44 -10.78
N GLU A 271 20.64 -15.61 -9.80
CA GLU A 271 20.44 -15.20 -8.41
C GLU A 271 20.18 -13.69 -8.30
N ALA A 272 20.96 -12.87 -8.99
CA ALA A 272 20.77 -11.42 -9.01
C ALA A 272 19.42 -11.01 -9.64
N ILE A 273 19.02 -11.67 -10.72
CA ILE A 273 17.72 -11.42 -11.37
C ILE A 273 16.57 -11.85 -10.45
N PHE A 274 16.67 -13.01 -9.82
CA PHE A 274 15.65 -13.49 -8.89
C PHE A 274 15.51 -12.57 -7.67
N ALA A 275 16.63 -12.19 -7.04
CA ALA A 275 16.65 -11.25 -5.93
C ALA A 275 15.93 -9.92 -6.26
N LYS A 276 16.06 -9.44 -7.50
CA LYS A 276 15.40 -8.22 -7.99
C LYS A 276 13.88 -8.35 -8.16
N TYR A 277 13.39 -9.52 -8.58
CA TYR A 277 12.00 -9.67 -9.05
C TYR A 277 11.09 -10.50 -8.15
N HIS A 278 11.63 -11.42 -7.33
CA HIS A 278 10.84 -12.41 -6.59
C HIS A 278 9.86 -11.81 -5.57
N SER A 279 10.22 -10.68 -4.97
CA SER A 279 9.40 -10.00 -3.95
C SER A 279 8.28 -9.13 -4.53
N ARG A 280 8.23 -8.95 -5.85
CA ARG A 280 7.32 -7.98 -6.48
C ARG A 280 5.89 -8.46 -6.63
N TYR A 281 5.67 -9.76 -6.83
CA TYR A 281 4.35 -10.31 -7.15
C TYR A 281 4.10 -11.63 -6.42
N PHE A 282 2.87 -11.77 -5.90
CA PHE A 282 2.39 -12.94 -5.15
C PHE A 282 3.18 -13.26 -3.88
N THR A 283 4.03 -12.35 -3.39
CA THR A 283 4.90 -12.59 -2.26
C THR A 283 4.43 -11.78 -1.06
N ILE A 284 4.34 -12.44 0.09
CA ILE A 284 3.96 -11.87 1.37
C ILE A 284 5.02 -12.17 2.43
N GLN A 285 5.06 -11.31 3.44
CA GLN A 285 5.81 -11.47 4.66
C GLN A 285 4.84 -11.82 5.80
N SER A 286 5.26 -12.73 6.67
CA SER A 286 4.50 -13.13 7.86
C SER A 286 5.39 -13.00 9.09
N PRO A 287 4.88 -12.52 10.23
CA PRO A 287 5.65 -12.52 11.48
C PRO A 287 5.99 -13.94 11.97
N LEU A 288 5.29 -14.97 11.45
CA LEU A 288 5.51 -16.37 11.80
C LEU A 288 6.59 -17.07 10.95
N SER A 289 7.09 -16.43 9.88
CA SER A 289 8.09 -17.01 8.96
C SER A 289 9.20 -16.00 8.67
N GLN A 290 10.46 -16.41 8.78
CA GLN A 290 11.59 -15.57 8.35
C GLN A 290 11.69 -15.48 6.82
N ASP A 291 11.36 -16.56 6.13
CA ASP A 291 11.36 -16.60 4.66
C ASP A 291 10.11 -15.91 4.12
N PRO A 292 10.22 -15.12 3.03
CA PRO A 292 9.08 -14.67 2.26
C PRO A 292 8.25 -15.86 1.78
N LEU A 293 6.93 -15.73 1.86
CA LEU A 293 5.98 -16.75 1.46
C LEU A 293 5.27 -16.29 0.19
N SER A 294 4.92 -17.22 -0.70
CA SER A 294 4.27 -16.88 -1.97
C SER A 294 2.95 -17.63 -2.16
N PHE A 295 1.95 -16.91 -2.66
CA PHE A 295 0.72 -17.49 -3.18
C PHE A 295 0.98 -18.12 -4.55
N LEU A 296 0.23 -19.16 -4.89
CA LEU A 296 0.16 -19.63 -6.27
C LEU A 296 -0.80 -18.73 -7.06
N PRO A 297 -0.38 -18.23 -8.24
CA PRO A 297 -1.29 -17.56 -9.16
C PRO A 297 -2.47 -18.46 -9.52
N GLN A 298 -3.67 -17.89 -9.62
CA GLN A 298 -4.90 -18.65 -9.84
C GLN A 298 -5.35 -18.62 -11.31
N GLY A 299 -5.94 -19.72 -11.78
CA GLY A 299 -6.46 -19.80 -13.16
C GLY A 299 -5.34 -19.64 -14.19
N GLN A 300 -5.43 -18.61 -15.03
CA GLN A 300 -4.41 -18.23 -16.02
C GLN A 300 -3.56 -17.02 -15.58
N GLU A 301 -3.66 -16.60 -14.32
CA GLU A 301 -2.92 -15.44 -13.83
C GLU A 301 -1.40 -15.62 -13.98
N ALA A 302 -0.74 -14.60 -14.53
CA ALA A 302 0.68 -14.64 -14.81
C ALA A 302 1.32 -13.26 -14.78
N VAL A 303 2.59 -13.22 -14.38
CA VAL A 303 3.44 -12.03 -14.40
C VAL A 303 4.74 -12.39 -15.11
N ILE A 304 5.09 -11.61 -16.11
CA ILE A 304 6.29 -11.77 -16.94
C ILE A 304 7.10 -10.48 -16.85
N GLN A 305 8.22 -10.55 -16.14
CA GLN A 305 9.16 -9.44 -15.96
C GLN A 305 10.33 -9.64 -16.93
N PHE A 306 10.74 -8.57 -17.61
CA PHE A 306 11.81 -8.64 -18.60
C PHE A 306 12.48 -7.27 -18.79
N ARG A 307 13.67 -7.29 -19.40
CA ARG A 307 14.42 -6.07 -19.74
C ARG A 307 14.62 -5.96 -21.25
N GLY A 308 13.93 -5.00 -21.87
CA GLY A 308 14.15 -4.61 -23.26
C GLY A 308 15.38 -3.72 -23.45
N ARG A 309 16.09 -3.87 -24.57
CA ARG A 309 17.22 -3.00 -24.93
C ARG A 309 16.78 -1.55 -25.16
N LYS A 310 15.60 -1.32 -25.73
CA LYS A 310 15.01 0.00 -25.98
C LYS A 310 14.07 0.44 -24.86
N THR A 311 13.24 -0.47 -24.35
CA THR A 311 12.21 -0.11 -23.36
C THR A 311 12.72 -0.02 -21.93
N GLY A 312 13.78 -0.77 -21.60
CA GLY A 312 14.21 -0.96 -20.22
C GLY A 312 13.35 -2.02 -19.51
N GLU A 313 13.17 -1.83 -18.20
CA GLU A 313 12.56 -2.81 -17.29
C GLU A 313 11.04 -2.77 -17.32
N MET A 314 10.42 -3.85 -17.77
CA MET A 314 8.99 -3.93 -17.99
C MET A 314 8.39 -5.14 -17.25
N ALA A 315 7.11 -5.04 -16.91
CA ALA A 315 6.30 -6.14 -16.43
C ALA A 315 5.02 -6.26 -17.26
N TYR A 316 4.79 -7.43 -17.82
CA TYR A 316 3.51 -7.83 -18.37
C TYR A 316 2.75 -8.62 -17.28
N VAL A 317 1.57 -8.17 -16.91
CA VAL A 317 0.71 -8.80 -15.92
C VAL A 317 -0.61 -9.17 -16.59
N TYR A 318 -0.99 -10.43 -16.49
CA TYR A 318 -2.32 -10.90 -16.84
C TYR A 318 -3.05 -11.37 -15.59
N SER A 319 -4.17 -10.72 -15.26
CA SER A 319 -5.05 -11.12 -14.16
C SER A 319 -6.48 -11.31 -14.69
N PRO A 320 -6.98 -12.56 -14.82
CA PRO A 320 -8.29 -12.84 -15.43
C PRO A 320 -9.47 -12.31 -14.59
N PHE A 321 -9.22 -11.91 -13.34
CA PHE A 321 -10.23 -11.41 -12.41
C PHE A 321 -10.27 -9.87 -12.34
N ALA A 322 -9.34 -9.19 -13.00
CA ALA A 322 -9.29 -7.74 -13.04
C ALA A 322 -10.29 -7.16 -14.06
N GLU A 323 -10.67 -5.89 -13.87
CA GLU A 323 -11.49 -5.17 -14.84
C GLU A 323 -10.74 -5.00 -16.18
N GLU A 324 -9.45 -4.72 -16.12
CA GLU A 324 -8.53 -4.80 -17.25
C GLU A 324 -7.55 -5.95 -17.01
N GLU A 325 -7.71 -7.01 -17.79
CA GLU A 325 -6.96 -8.24 -17.55
C GLU A 325 -5.49 -8.10 -17.91
N VAL A 326 -5.14 -7.25 -18.88
CA VAL A 326 -3.76 -7.06 -19.34
C VAL A 326 -3.23 -5.71 -18.89
N THR A 327 -2.11 -5.75 -18.17
CA THR A 327 -1.30 -4.60 -17.82
C THR A 327 0.11 -4.74 -18.39
N LEU A 328 0.59 -3.75 -19.14
CA LEU A 328 2.00 -3.59 -19.46
C LEU A 328 2.53 -2.36 -18.71
N PHE A 329 3.50 -2.57 -17.83
CA PHE A 329 4.01 -1.56 -16.90
C PHE A 329 5.51 -1.35 -17.07
N ASP A 330 5.94 -0.11 -17.17
CA ASP A 330 7.35 0.29 -17.13
C ASP A 330 7.74 0.44 -15.65
N THR A 331 8.44 -0.57 -15.13
CA THR A 331 8.74 -0.67 -13.70
C THR A 331 9.84 0.27 -13.25
N ALA A 332 10.69 0.74 -14.17
CA ALA A 332 11.77 1.67 -13.83
C ALA A 332 11.23 3.11 -13.70
N ARG A 333 10.25 3.47 -14.52
CA ARG A 333 9.61 4.80 -14.51
C ARG A 333 8.28 4.84 -13.78
N GLU A 334 7.89 3.72 -13.16
CA GLU A 334 6.63 3.55 -12.42
C GLU A 334 5.38 4.02 -13.20
N ARG A 335 5.26 3.63 -14.47
CA ARG A 335 4.15 4.07 -15.34
C ARG A 335 3.47 2.95 -16.11
N PHE A 336 2.16 3.10 -16.30
CA PHE A 336 1.37 2.24 -17.16
C PHE A 336 1.62 2.56 -18.63
N ILE A 337 2.01 1.56 -19.40
CA ILE A 337 2.13 1.65 -20.86
C ILE A 337 0.80 1.24 -21.49
N SER A 338 0.28 0.07 -21.10
CA SER A 338 -1.03 -0.41 -21.55
C SER A 338 -1.85 -1.00 -20.42
N LEU A 339 -3.17 -0.79 -20.45
CA LEU A 339 -4.13 -1.30 -19.48
C LEU A 339 -5.48 -1.52 -20.17
N TYR A 340 -5.79 -2.78 -20.51
CA TYR A 340 -6.98 -3.14 -21.31
C TYR A 340 -7.36 -4.62 -21.10
N SER A 341 -8.53 -5.01 -21.62
CA SER A 341 -8.93 -6.41 -21.76
C SER A 341 -8.85 -6.84 -23.23
N PRO A 342 -8.21 -7.98 -23.57
CA PRO A 342 -8.20 -8.53 -24.92
C PRO A 342 -9.62 -8.78 -25.45
N ARG A 343 -9.80 -8.69 -26.78
CA ARG A 343 -11.10 -9.03 -27.40
C ARG A 343 -11.32 -10.54 -27.31
N GLN A 344 -12.43 -10.95 -26.70
CA GLN A 344 -12.84 -12.36 -26.67
C GLN A 344 -13.25 -12.84 -28.07
N GLU A 345 -12.95 -14.10 -28.38
CA GLU A 345 -13.59 -14.81 -29.48
C GLU A 345 -15.10 -14.91 -29.20
N GLN A 346 -15.92 -14.67 -30.22
CA GLN A 346 -17.38 -14.61 -30.10
C GLN A 346 -17.94 -15.89 -29.43
N GLY A 347 -18.64 -15.73 -28.30
CA GLY A 347 -19.40 -16.81 -27.65
C GLY A 347 -19.00 -17.16 -26.22
N GLY A 348 -17.86 -16.65 -25.71
CA GLY A 348 -17.51 -16.76 -24.29
C GLY A 348 -18.21 -15.68 -23.47
N GLY A 349 -19.09 -16.05 -22.53
CA GLY A 349 -19.56 -15.09 -21.54
C GLY A 349 -18.39 -14.64 -20.65
N ARG A 350 -18.19 -13.33 -20.49
CA ARG A 350 -17.19 -12.78 -19.58
C ARG A 350 -17.70 -12.88 -18.14
N LEU A 351 -17.15 -13.79 -17.34
CA LEU A 351 -17.36 -13.79 -15.90
C LEU A 351 -16.46 -12.70 -15.29
N ILE A 352 -16.91 -11.45 -15.32
CA ILE A 352 -16.33 -10.41 -14.47
C ILE A 352 -16.81 -10.70 -13.06
N ILE A 353 -15.94 -11.26 -12.22
CA ILE A 353 -16.24 -11.34 -10.80
C ILE A 353 -15.99 -9.95 -10.21
N SER A 354 -16.98 -9.06 -10.34
CA SER A 354 -17.02 -7.85 -9.53
C SER A 354 -17.32 -8.30 -8.10
N PHE A 355 -16.29 -8.48 -7.30
CA PHE A 355 -16.50 -8.70 -5.87
C PHE A 355 -17.08 -7.39 -5.32
N SER A 356 -18.37 -7.40 -4.96
CA SER A 356 -18.89 -6.40 -4.02
C SER A 356 -17.92 -6.30 -2.84
N PRO A 357 -17.70 -5.11 -2.27
CA PRO A 357 -16.82 -4.95 -1.12
C PRO A 357 -17.18 -6.01 -0.08
N ARG A 358 -16.20 -6.81 0.35
CA ARG A 358 -16.45 -7.90 1.32
C ARG A 358 -16.77 -7.38 2.72
N TYR A 359 -16.41 -6.12 2.97
CA TYR A 359 -16.69 -5.38 4.19
C TYR A 359 -16.83 -3.90 3.84
N ASP A 360 -17.39 -3.13 4.77
CA ASP A 360 -17.68 -1.70 4.66
C ASP A 360 -17.18 -1.01 5.93
N VAL A 361 -16.24 -0.10 5.80
CA VAL A 361 -15.61 0.56 6.95
C VAL A 361 -16.51 1.68 7.47
N ARG A 362 -16.85 1.63 8.75
CA ARG A 362 -17.81 2.56 9.36
C ARG A 362 -17.12 3.70 10.07
N ASP A 363 -16.07 3.38 10.83
CA ASP A 363 -15.45 4.34 11.74
C ASP A 363 -13.99 4.03 12.03
N TYR A 364 -13.23 5.09 12.28
CA TYR A 364 -11.88 5.05 12.82
C TYR A 364 -11.78 5.77 14.16
N ASP A 365 -11.02 5.21 15.09
CA ASP A 365 -10.50 5.90 16.27
C ASP A 365 -8.98 5.72 16.28
N ILE A 366 -8.26 6.79 15.95
CA ILE A 366 -6.80 6.76 15.79
C ILE A 366 -6.15 7.68 16.82
N GLU A 367 -5.19 7.14 17.56
CA GLU A 367 -4.25 7.90 18.37
C GLU A 367 -2.88 7.87 17.69
N LEU A 368 -2.37 9.04 17.36
CA LEU A 368 -1.13 9.25 16.63
C LEU A 368 -0.19 10.14 17.43
N ASP A 369 1.05 9.68 17.61
CA ASP A 369 2.18 10.48 18.05
C ASP A 369 3.13 10.68 16.87
N PHE A 370 3.42 11.92 16.52
CA PHE A 370 4.28 12.26 15.40
C PHE A 370 5.41 13.21 15.84
N GLN A 371 6.63 12.82 15.51
CA GLN A 371 7.87 13.54 15.76
C GLN A 371 8.42 14.10 14.45
N PRO A 372 8.29 15.43 14.20
CA PRO A 372 8.69 16.00 12.91
C PRO A 372 10.20 16.00 12.63
N GLU A 373 11.05 15.94 13.66
CA GLU A 373 12.51 16.07 13.49
C GLU A 373 13.15 14.86 12.80
N ASP A 374 12.64 13.66 13.05
CA ASP A 374 13.14 12.39 12.49
C ASP A 374 12.09 11.61 11.71
N TYR A 375 10.94 12.25 11.44
CA TYR A 375 9.78 11.69 10.75
C TYR A 375 9.22 10.43 11.42
N TYR A 376 9.45 10.28 12.72
CA TYR A 376 8.99 9.10 13.44
C TYR A 376 7.53 9.24 13.85
N LEU A 377 6.77 8.18 13.63
CA LEU A 377 5.39 8.07 14.09
C LEU A 377 5.17 6.79 14.90
N SER A 378 4.24 6.87 15.85
CA SER A 378 3.71 5.73 16.60
C SER A 378 2.21 5.90 16.72
N ALA A 379 1.45 4.86 16.41
CA ALA A 379 0.00 4.95 16.38
C ALA A 379 -0.71 3.69 16.86
N ARG A 380 -1.92 3.91 17.39
CA ARG A 380 -2.97 2.91 17.58
C ARG A 380 -4.11 3.30 16.65
N ALA A 381 -4.45 2.45 15.70
CA ALA A 381 -5.63 2.62 14.85
C ALA A 381 -6.67 1.55 15.20
N ARG A 382 -7.82 1.98 15.73
CA ARG A 382 -9.00 1.14 15.88
C ARG A 382 -9.94 1.37 14.72
N LEU A 383 -10.35 0.29 14.06
CA LEU A 383 -11.24 0.33 12.90
C LEU A 383 -12.50 -0.45 13.22
N GLY A 384 -13.66 0.13 12.93
CA GLY A 384 -14.96 -0.54 12.95
C GLY A 384 -15.47 -0.76 11.54
N PHE A 385 -15.91 -1.98 11.22
CA PHE A 385 -16.45 -2.31 9.90
C PHE A 385 -17.57 -3.35 9.98
N LEU A 386 -18.40 -3.36 8.93
CA LEU A 386 -19.51 -4.29 8.76
C LEU A 386 -19.12 -5.35 7.73
N SER A 387 -19.32 -6.62 8.06
CA SER A 387 -19.18 -7.70 7.07
C SER A 387 -20.29 -7.62 6.03
N GLN A 388 -19.95 -7.68 4.74
CA GLN A 388 -20.91 -7.68 3.62
C GLN A 388 -21.15 -9.09 3.05
N VAL A 389 -20.39 -10.07 3.53
CA VAL A 389 -20.46 -11.48 3.11
C VAL A 389 -20.70 -12.37 4.33
N ASP A 390 -21.22 -13.57 4.08
CA ASP A 390 -21.28 -14.58 5.13
C ASP A 390 -19.92 -15.30 5.24
N GLY A 391 -19.42 -15.46 6.46
CA GLY A 391 -18.14 -16.10 6.72
C GLY A 391 -16.91 -15.28 6.29
N LEU A 392 -16.87 -13.98 6.57
CA LEU A 392 -15.69 -13.14 6.33
C LEU A 392 -14.52 -13.60 7.23
N ASP A 393 -13.47 -14.10 6.59
CA ASP A 393 -12.29 -14.73 7.20
C ASP A 393 -11.05 -13.82 7.25
N ALA A 394 -10.94 -12.90 6.30
CA ALA A 394 -9.86 -11.93 6.23
C ALA A 394 -10.28 -10.59 5.64
N VAL A 395 -9.59 -9.53 6.06
CA VAL A 395 -9.69 -8.17 5.49
C VAL A 395 -8.32 -7.72 4.97
N LYS A 396 -8.33 -6.77 4.05
CA LYS A 396 -7.12 -6.25 3.39
C LYS A 396 -7.10 -4.73 3.47
N PHE A 397 -5.97 -4.11 3.72
CA PHE A 397 -5.84 -2.65 3.77
C PHE A 397 -4.59 -2.20 3.03
N LYS A 398 -4.61 -1.03 2.40
CA LYS A 398 -3.39 -0.33 2.01
C LYS A 398 -2.65 0.12 3.26
N PHE A 399 -1.36 -0.16 3.32
CA PHE A 399 -0.54 0.16 4.48
C PHE A 399 0.93 0.33 4.06
N HIS A 400 1.58 1.37 4.57
CA HIS A 400 2.95 1.68 4.20
C HIS A 400 3.93 0.61 4.72
N PRO A 401 4.79 0.00 3.87
CA PRO A 401 5.68 -1.08 4.28
C PRO A 401 6.81 -0.65 5.24
N GLY A 402 7.11 0.65 5.28
CA GLY A 402 8.08 1.22 6.24
C GLY A 402 7.58 1.33 7.68
N LEU A 403 6.31 0.96 7.95
CA LEU A 403 5.74 0.96 9.29
C LEU A 403 5.73 -0.46 9.85
N GLU A 404 6.41 -0.65 10.97
CA GLU A 404 6.45 -1.88 11.74
C GLU A 404 5.11 -2.07 12.46
N ILE A 405 4.40 -3.15 12.14
CA ILE A 405 3.21 -3.57 12.89
C ILE A 405 3.70 -4.34 14.11
N LEU A 406 3.37 -3.82 15.29
CA LEU A 406 3.72 -4.45 16.55
C LEU A 406 2.78 -5.62 16.83
N ARG A 407 1.47 -5.35 16.80
CA ARG A 407 0.39 -6.32 17.06
C ARG A 407 -0.92 -5.86 16.46
N ILE A 408 -1.81 -6.81 16.20
CA ILE A 408 -3.20 -6.57 15.81
C ILE A 408 -4.11 -7.36 16.73
N TYR A 409 -5.16 -6.74 17.25
CA TYR A 409 -6.16 -7.37 18.10
C TYR A 409 -7.55 -7.28 17.48
N ASP A 410 -8.42 -8.25 17.78
CA ASP A 410 -9.85 -8.11 17.58
C ASP A 410 -10.56 -7.40 18.75
N GLY A 411 -11.88 -7.22 18.64
CA GLY A 411 -12.71 -6.60 19.69
C GLY A 411 -12.71 -7.34 21.03
N GLU A 412 -12.33 -8.62 21.06
CA GLU A 412 -12.17 -9.43 22.28
C GLU A 412 -10.72 -9.42 22.78
N ARG A 413 -9.85 -8.54 22.26
CA ARG A 413 -8.40 -8.48 22.60
C ARG A 413 -7.66 -9.79 22.37
N ARG A 414 -8.07 -10.57 21.37
CA ARG A 414 -7.33 -11.74 20.89
C ARG A 414 -6.41 -11.31 19.76
N GLU A 415 -5.16 -11.75 19.80
CA GLU A 415 -4.13 -11.36 18.82
C GLU A 415 -4.41 -12.02 17.46
N LEU A 416 -4.49 -11.21 16.41
CA LEU A 416 -4.79 -11.65 15.05
C LEU A 416 -3.52 -11.88 14.25
N LEU A 417 -3.56 -12.88 13.36
CA LEU A 417 -2.50 -13.09 12.39
C LEU A 417 -2.61 -12.03 11.31
N PHE A 418 -1.46 -11.57 10.83
CA PHE A 418 -1.39 -10.70 9.67
C PHE A 418 -0.26 -11.10 8.73
N THR A 419 -0.38 -10.70 7.48
CA THR A 419 0.70 -10.77 6.49
C THR A 419 0.77 -9.48 5.71
N GLN A 420 1.94 -9.12 5.21
CA GLN A 420 2.14 -7.91 4.42
C GLN A 420 2.66 -8.26 3.04
N ASP A 421 2.13 -7.61 2.00
CA ASP A 421 2.74 -7.52 0.68
C ASP A 421 3.42 -6.15 0.58
N PRO A 422 4.75 -6.05 0.76
CA PRO A 422 5.43 -4.77 0.79
C PRO A 422 5.42 -4.05 -0.55
N THR A 423 5.36 -4.80 -1.67
CA THR A 423 5.39 -4.22 -3.01
C THR A 423 4.03 -3.65 -3.38
N ALA A 424 2.96 -4.43 -3.20
CA ALA A 424 1.59 -3.95 -3.42
C ALA A 424 1.10 -3.01 -2.31
N ARG A 425 1.87 -2.91 -1.22
CA ARG A 425 1.58 -2.14 -0.01
C ARG A 425 0.26 -2.55 0.64
N ILE A 426 0.03 -3.86 0.76
CA ILE A 426 -1.21 -4.44 1.29
C ILE A 426 -0.92 -5.15 2.62
N LEU A 427 -1.71 -4.84 3.63
CA LEU A 427 -1.82 -5.55 4.90
C LEU A 427 -3.02 -6.49 4.83
N TYR A 428 -2.80 -7.78 5.08
CA TYR A 428 -3.85 -8.79 5.23
C TYR A 428 -4.00 -9.13 6.71
N ILE A 429 -5.24 -9.17 7.21
CA ILE A 429 -5.54 -9.49 8.61
C ILE A 429 -6.55 -10.63 8.61
N TYR A 430 -6.23 -11.70 9.33
CA TYR A 430 -7.01 -12.93 9.36
C TYR A 430 -7.73 -13.08 10.70
N PHE A 431 -9.04 -13.28 10.67
CA PHE A 431 -9.82 -13.51 11.88
C PHE A 431 -9.62 -14.92 12.41
N LEU A 432 -9.79 -15.07 13.73
CA LEU A 432 -9.76 -16.37 14.38
C LEU A 432 -11.04 -17.17 14.09
N GLU A 433 -12.15 -16.47 13.86
CA GLU A 433 -13.47 -17.01 13.58
C GLU A 433 -14.12 -16.22 12.43
N PRO A 434 -14.81 -16.86 11.46
CA PRO A 434 -15.47 -16.15 10.39
C PRO A 434 -16.59 -15.25 10.89
N ILE A 435 -16.73 -14.10 10.26
CA ILE A 435 -17.71 -13.09 10.65
C ILE A 435 -18.92 -13.19 9.73
N ALA A 436 -20.09 -13.41 10.33
CA ALA A 436 -21.34 -13.50 9.58
C ALA A 436 -21.70 -12.16 8.92
N ARG A 437 -22.53 -12.23 7.87
CA ARG A 437 -22.98 -11.03 7.14
C ARG A 437 -23.71 -10.05 8.07
N ASN A 438 -23.49 -8.76 7.87
CA ASN A 438 -24.07 -7.67 8.66
C ASN A 438 -23.70 -7.68 10.14
N VAL A 439 -22.68 -8.45 10.55
CA VAL A 439 -22.10 -8.34 11.89
C VAL A 439 -21.04 -7.25 11.88
N ARG A 440 -21.15 -6.30 12.81
CA ARG A 440 -20.13 -5.28 13.05
C ARG A 440 -19.01 -5.89 13.87
N THR A 441 -17.78 -5.64 13.45
CA THR A 441 -16.58 -6.08 14.15
C THR A 441 -15.59 -4.94 14.24
N THR A 442 -14.56 -5.13 15.07
CA THR A 442 -13.51 -4.14 15.28
C THR A 442 -12.15 -4.80 15.32
N ILE A 443 -11.15 -4.10 14.81
CA ILE A 443 -9.74 -4.45 14.96
C ILE A 443 -8.97 -3.26 15.53
N GLU A 444 -7.90 -3.54 16.27
CA GLU A 444 -6.95 -2.54 16.75
C GLU A 444 -5.54 -2.88 16.24
N VAL A 445 -4.95 -1.96 15.48
CA VAL A 445 -3.61 -2.10 14.89
C VAL A 445 -2.64 -1.17 15.62
N PHE A 446 -1.57 -1.74 16.16
CA PHE A 446 -0.49 -1.00 16.82
C PHE A 446 0.74 -1.00 15.93
N TYR A 447 1.26 0.17 15.60
CA TYR A 447 2.36 0.28 14.65
C TYR A 447 3.22 1.52 14.89
N ARG A 448 4.45 1.50 14.37
CA ARG A 448 5.41 2.60 14.48
C ARG A 448 6.42 2.56 13.34
N GLY A 449 7.11 3.66 13.09
CA GLY A 449 8.19 3.68 12.12
C GLY A 449 8.54 5.09 11.67
N ARG A 450 9.48 5.19 10.74
CA ARG A 450 9.80 6.46 10.08
C ARG A 450 9.00 6.58 8.80
N LEU A 451 8.33 7.71 8.62
CA LEU A 451 7.56 8.00 7.42
C LEU A 451 7.72 9.47 7.05
N GLU A 452 8.54 9.71 6.03
CA GLU A 452 8.64 11.02 5.42
C GLU A 452 7.34 11.34 4.66
N PRO A 453 6.83 12.59 4.72
CA PRO A 453 5.70 13.01 3.92
C PRO A 453 5.99 12.74 2.43
N PRO A 454 5.17 11.94 1.74
CA PRO A 454 5.39 11.67 0.33
C PRO A 454 5.20 12.96 -0.48
N ALA A 455 5.79 12.97 -1.68
CA ALA A 455 5.42 13.95 -2.69
C ALA A 455 3.92 13.85 -2.96
N GLN A 456 3.21 14.98 -2.90
CA GLN A 456 1.78 15.03 -3.18
C GLN A 456 1.60 14.94 -4.70
N LEU A 457 1.22 13.76 -5.20
CA LEU A 457 1.09 13.45 -6.63
C LEU A 457 -0.37 13.20 -7.06
N THR A 458 -1.28 13.04 -6.10
CA THR A 458 -2.72 12.74 -6.29
C THR A 458 -3.54 13.76 -5.49
N ASP A 459 -4.76 14.10 -5.92
CA ASP A 459 -5.66 15.06 -5.25
C ASP A 459 -5.04 16.44 -4.98
N THR A 460 -4.15 16.83 -5.89
CA THR A 460 -3.47 18.12 -5.88
C THR A 460 -3.54 18.70 -7.27
N LEU A 461 -3.95 19.97 -7.39
CA LEU A 461 -3.63 20.73 -8.58
C LEU A 461 -2.12 21.00 -8.52
N VAL A 462 -1.30 20.03 -8.93
CA VAL A 462 0.14 20.25 -9.05
C VAL A 462 0.31 21.21 -10.24
N GLY A 463 0.42 22.50 -9.94
CA GLY A 463 1.15 23.39 -10.83
C GLY A 463 2.52 22.75 -11.02
N GLN A 464 2.90 22.49 -12.28
CA GLN A 464 4.05 21.68 -12.71
C GLN A 464 5.12 21.44 -11.63
N ARG A 465 5.60 20.19 -11.52
CA ARG A 465 6.98 19.96 -11.05
C ARG A 465 7.87 20.89 -11.89
N TYR A 466 8.36 21.95 -11.28
CA TYR A 466 9.35 22.78 -11.94
C TYR A 466 10.55 21.90 -12.25
N VAL A 467 11.15 22.17 -13.41
CA VAL A 467 12.56 21.87 -13.68
C VAL A 467 13.31 22.28 -12.43
N GLU A 468 13.89 21.29 -11.74
CA GLU A 468 14.81 21.41 -10.61
C GLU A 468 14.84 22.82 -10.01
N ALA A 469 14.07 23.06 -8.93
CA ALA A 469 14.65 23.96 -7.93
C ALA A 469 16.05 23.38 -7.69
N PRO A 470 17.15 24.13 -7.91
CA PRO A 470 18.48 23.57 -7.74
C PRO A 470 18.49 22.86 -6.39
N ASP A 471 18.87 21.57 -6.36
CA ASP A 471 18.94 20.79 -5.12
C ASP A 471 19.77 21.54 -4.04
N ASP A 472 20.59 22.49 -4.49
CA ASP A 472 21.42 23.43 -3.74
C ASP A 472 20.68 24.57 -3.00
N ILE A 473 19.35 24.68 -3.03
CA ILE A 473 18.63 25.64 -2.16
C ILE A 473 18.07 24.90 -0.94
N PRO A 474 18.72 24.98 0.24
CA PRO A 474 18.23 24.37 1.47
C PRO A 474 17.07 25.21 2.04
N VAL A 475 15.91 25.19 1.37
CA VAL A 475 14.66 25.65 1.97
C VAL A 475 14.16 24.54 2.88
N ARG A 476 14.29 24.74 4.19
CA ARG A 476 13.63 23.88 5.17
C ARG A 476 12.15 24.30 5.23
N PHE A 477 11.26 23.38 4.88
CA PHE A 477 9.82 23.57 5.02
C PHE A 477 9.41 23.22 6.45
N GLU A 478 8.55 24.03 7.06
CA GLU A 478 8.12 23.82 8.46
C GLU A 478 6.76 23.12 8.57
N THR A 479 6.33 22.45 7.49
CA THR A 479 5.06 21.72 7.43
C THR A 479 5.20 20.32 6.85
N PHE A 480 4.42 19.38 7.39
CA PHE A 480 4.45 17.96 7.09
C PHE A 480 3.01 17.49 6.84
N LEU A 481 2.68 17.14 5.60
CA LEU A 481 1.34 16.74 5.18
C LEU A 481 1.27 15.23 4.95
N PHE A 482 0.40 14.56 5.68
CA PHE A 482 0.09 13.15 5.48
C PHE A 482 -1.33 13.05 4.93
N SER A 483 -1.46 12.62 3.67
CA SER A 483 -2.73 12.32 2.99
C SER A 483 -2.83 10.81 2.73
N GLN A 484 -3.84 10.38 1.97
CA GLN A 484 -3.98 8.97 1.56
C GLN A 484 -2.73 8.42 0.84
N SER A 485 -1.98 9.28 0.15
CA SER A 485 -0.74 8.90 -0.54
C SER A 485 0.34 8.35 0.39
N ALA A 486 0.32 8.75 1.68
CA ALA A 486 1.30 8.33 2.66
C ALA A 486 1.00 6.94 3.24
N GLN A 487 -0.25 6.46 3.12
CA GLN A 487 -0.67 5.14 3.63
C GLN A 487 -0.27 4.92 5.11
N TRP A 488 -0.39 6.00 5.89
CA TRP A 488 0.08 6.12 7.27
C TRP A 488 -0.83 5.41 8.29
N TYR A 489 -1.98 4.91 7.83
CA TYR A 489 -2.93 4.10 8.59
C TYR A 489 -3.50 3.01 7.66
N PRO A 490 -4.11 1.93 8.21
CA PRO A 490 -4.75 0.90 7.39
C PRO A 490 -5.96 1.49 6.63
N TYR A 491 -5.75 1.84 5.35
CA TYR A 491 -6.76 2.47 4.48
C TYR A 491 -7.43 1.41 3.58
N PRO A 492 -8.74 1.48 3.25
CA PRO A 492 -9.39 0.51 2.37
C PRO A 492 -8.73 0.42 0.97
N LEU A 493 -8.85 -0.71 0.26
CA LEU A 493 -8.24 -0.81 -1.09
C LEU A 493 -8.98 -0.03 -2.16
N THR A 494 -10.27 0.17 -1.96
CA THR A 494 -11.17 0.95 -2.81
C THR A 494 -11.66 2.14 -2.00
N GLU A 495 -11.99 3.23 -2.69
CA GLU A 495 -12.57 4.40 -2.05
C GLU A 495 -13.81 3.99 -1.22
N ASP A 496 -13.85 4.44 0.03
CA ASP A 496 -14.90 4.17 1.00
C ASP A 496 -15.13 5.42 1.85
N PHE A 497 -16.26 5.50 2.54
CA PHE A 497 -16.65 6.66 3.34
C PHE A 497 -16.90 6.26 4.78
N PHE A 498 -16.17 6.87 5.70
CA PHE A 498 -16.22 6.53 7.12
C PHE A 498 -16.15 7.79 7.98
N THR A 499 -16.64 7.70 9.21
CA THR A 499 -16.39 8.73 10.21
C THR A 499 -15.09 8.44 10.96
N ALA A 500 -14.51 9.44 11.60
CA ALA A 500 -13.26 9.27 12.34
C ALA A 500 -13.17 10.19 13.53
N ARG A 501 -12.51 9.67 14.56
CA ARG A 501 -11.93 10.43 15.66
C ARG A 501 -10.41 10.29 15.58
N LEU A 502 -9.71 11.40 15.39
CA LEU A 502 -8.25 11.44 15.28
C LEU A 502 -7.66 12.28 16.41
N LYS A 503 -6.92 11.64 17.31
CA LYS A 503 -6.11 12.30 18.33
C LYS A 503 -4.66 12.35 17.85
N VAL A 504 -4.11 13.55 17.73
CA VAL A 504 -2.73 13.77 17.29
C VAL A 504 -1.93 14.45 18.40
N ILE A 505 -0.78 13.87 18.73
CA ILE A 505 0.19 14.36 19.70
C ILE A 505 1.44 14.81 18.93
N VAL A 506 1.85 16.06 19.14
CA VAL A 506 3.05 16.66 18.52
C VAL A 506 3.85 17.48 19.52
N PRO A 507 5.16 17.69 19.30
CA PRO A 507 5.98 18.49 20.21
C PRO A 507 5.47 19.93 20.40
N PRO A 508 5.80 20.61 21.51
CA PRO A 508 5.21 21.90 21.90
C PRO A 508 5.29 23.03 20.85
N ALA A 509 6.31 23.00 19.98
CA ALA A 509 6.49 24.01 18.94
C ALA A 509 5.54 23.82 17.74
N TYR A 510 4.86 22.68 17.64
CA TYR A 510 4.03 22.31 16.51
C TYR A 510 2.54 22.33 16.87
N SER A 511 1.74 22.45 15.81
CA SER A 511 0.28 22.38 15.84
C SER A 511 -0.19 21.51 14.69
N VAL A 512 -1.42 21.03 14.79
CA VAL A 512 -2.01 20.10 13.82
C VAL A 512 -3.30 20.68 13.27
N ILE A 513 -3.54 20.49 11.98
CA ILE A 513 -4.84 20.65 11.32
C ILE A 513 -5.20 19.32 10.66
N SER A 514 -6.46 18.89 10.80
CA SER A 514 -6.97 17.62 10.26
C SER A 514 -8.42 17.75 9.80
N ASN A 515 -8.95 16.69 9.20
CA ASN A 515 -10.36 16.54 8.85
C ASN A 515 -11.26 16.70 10.09
N GLY A 516 -12.47 17.24 9.89
CA GLY A 516 -13.50 17.40 10.91
C GLY A 516 -13.25 18.59 11.86
N VAL A 517 -14.06 18.65 12.92
CA VAL A 517 -14.00 19.70 13.94
C VAL A 517 -12.95 19.39 15.00
N LEU A 518 -12.22 20.41 15.44
CA LEU A 518 -11.38 20.32 16.64
C LEU A 518 -12.30 20.30 17.87
N VAL A 519 -12.39 19.16 18.56
CA VAL A 519 -13.28 18.97 19.72
C VAL A 519 -12.54 19.06 21.05
N GLU A 520 -11.23 18.81 21.06
CA GLU A 520 -10.40 18.87 22.26
C GLU A 520 -9.01 19.39 21.90
N LYS A 521 -8.48 20.30 22.72
CA LYS A 521 -7.08 20.72 22.67
C LYS A 521 -6.52 20.76 24.09
N SER A 522 -5.45 20.02 24.33
CA SER A 522 -4.81 19.91 25.64
C SER A 522 -3.28 19.87 25.50
N VAL A 523 -2.60 19.97 26.65
CA VAL A 523 -1.14 19.83 26.74
C VAL A 523 -0.87 18.66 27.69
N LEU A 524 0.01 17.75 27.29
CA LEU A 524 0.41 16.62 28.14
C LEU A 524 1.29 17.13 29.29
N ASN A 525 0.68 17.28 30.47
CA ASN A 525 1.32 17.90 31.65
C ASN A 525 1.78 16.88 32.71
N GLY A 526 1.67 15.57 32.46
CA GLY A 526 1.89 14.53 33.47
C GLY A 526 2.88 13.45 33.06
N VAL A 527 3.57 12.89 34.07
CA VAL A 527 4.37 11.67 33.98
C VAL A 527 3.58 10.56 34.66
N GLN A 528 2.80 9.77 33.91
CA GLN A 528 2.18 8.56 34.46
C GLN A 528 3.05 7.33 34.20
N ARG A 529 3.99 7.39 33.24
CA ARG A 529 4.99 6.35 32.93
C ARG A 529 6.34 6.97 32.52
N VAL A 530 7.46 6.24 32.71
CA VAL A 530 8.82 6.70 32.34
C VAL A 530 8.93 7.09 30.85
N THR A 531 8.12 6.48 29.97
CA THR A 531 8.05 6.77 28.53
C THR A 531 7.29 8.06 28.16
N GLU A 532 6.67 8.74 29.14
CA GLU A 532 5.93 10.00 28.93
C GLU A 532 6.73 11.23 29.34
N ILE A 533 7.90 11.04 29.98
CA ILE A 533 8.80 12.13 30.38
C ILE A 533 9.22 12.96 29.16
N ASP A 534 9.54 12.29 28.05
CA ASP A 534 9.93 12.93 26.79
C ASP A 534 8.76 13.62 26.06
N LYS A 535 7.51 13.40 26.52
CA LYS A 535 6.29 13.93 25.90
C LYS A 535 5.67 15.09 26.68
N VAL A 536 6.23 15.45 27.84
CA VAL A 536 5.74 16.57 28.65
C VAL A 536 5.78 17.86 27.84
N GLY A 537 4.68 18.63 27.86
CA GLY A 537 4.52 19.85 27.08
C GLY A 537 4.05 19.64 25.64
N SER A 538 3.95 18.39 25.16
CA SER A 538 3.42 18.11 23.82
C SER A 538 1.97 18.55 23.68
N SER A 539 1.63 19.12 22.53
CA SER A 539 0.26 19.49 22.20
C SER A 539 -0.52 18.26 21.79
N CYS A 540 -1.69 18.07 22.38
CA CYS A 540 -2.66 17.05 22.01
C CYS A 540 -3.89 17.73 21.41
N SER A 541 -4.25 17.34 20.18
CA SER A 541 -5.45 17.83 19.49
C SER A 541 -6.31 16.67 19.05
N VAL A 542 -7.61 16.74 19.32
CA VAL A 542 -8.60 15.76 18.86
C VAL A 542 -9.50 16.38 17.82
N TYR A 543 -9.57 15.71 16.68
CA TYR A 543 -10.46 16.01 15.58
C TYR A 543 -11.54 14.94 15.42
N GLU A 544 -12.77 15.35 15.14
CA GLU A 544 -13.89 14.45 14.89
C GLU A 544 -14.64 14.85 13.60
N THR A 545 -14.87 13.88 12.73
CA THR A 545 -15.74 14.04 11.55
C THR A 545 -17.16 13.55 11.89
N LYS A 546 -18.16 14.41 11.76
CA LYS A 546 -19.58 14.07 11.91
C LYS A 546 -20.18 13.52 10.62
N HIS A 547 -19.65 13.95 9.48
CA HIS A 547 -19.97 13.43 8.15
C HIS A 547 -18.88 12.45 7.69
N PRO A 548 -19.25 11.37 6.98
CA PRO A 548 -18.26 10.46 6.42
C PRO A 548 -17.29 11.17 5.47
N VAL A 549 -16.00 10.85 5.59
CA VAL A 549 -14.94 11.36 4.73
C VAL A 549 -14.30 10.22 3.95
N LYS A 550 -13.77 10.55 2.77
CA LYS A 550 -13.13 9.60 1.86
C LYS A 550 -11.79 9.06 2.40
N TYR A 551 -10.99 9.95 3.00
CA TYR A 551 -9.71 9.61 3.62
C TYR A 551 -9.37 10.56 4.76
N LEU A 552 -8.44 10.13 5.62
CA LEU A 552 -7.87 10.97 6.68
C LEU A 552 -6.57 11.61 6.23
N SER A 553 -6.44 12.88 6.58
CA SER A 553 -5.26 13.69 6.36
C SER A 553 -5.04 14.63 7.53
N PHE A 554 -3.78 14.80 7.89
CA PHE A 554 -3.36 15.80 8.85
C PHE A 554 -2.12 16.55 8.35
N LEU A 555 -2.07 17.82 8.71
CA LEU A 555 -0.94 18.71 8.49
C LEU A 555 -0.35 19.09 9.84
N VAL A 556 0.93 18.76 10.06
CA VAL A 556 1.69 19.22 11.21
C VAL A 556 2.58 20.38 10.79
N GLY A 557 2.62 21.43 11.58
CA GLY A 557 3.54 22.53 11.35
C GLY A 557 3.49 23.59 12.44
N LYS A 558 4.38 24.56 12.33
CA LYS A 558 4.33 25.78 13.13
C LYS A 558 3.28 26.72 12.52
N LEU A 559 2.02 26.57 12.94
CA LEU A 559 0.89 27.26 12.33
C LEU A 559 0.34 28.32 13.28
N SER A 560 -0.03 29.48 12.72
CA SER A 560 -0.70 30.56 13.44
C SER A 560 -2.08 30.82 12.83
N LEU A 561 -3.10 30.96 13.68
CA LEU A 561 -4.43 31.43 13.25
C LEU A 561 -4.30 32.88 12.77
N THR A 562 -4.90 33.18 11.62
CA THR A 562 -4.79 34.49 10.96
C THR A 562 -6.13 35.21 10.86
N GLN A 563 -7.21 34.49 10.52
CA GLN A 563 -8.59 34.99 10.46
C GLN A 563 -9.53 33.88 10.90
N GLU A 564 -10.67 34.24 11.47
CA GLU A 564 -11.73 33.31 11.85
C GLU A 564 -13.11 33.95 11.58
N ASN A 565 -14.06 33.13 11.13
CA ASN A 565 -15.45 33.52 10.91
C ASN A 565 -16.34 32.38 11.45
N PRO A 566 -17.12 32.61 12.52
CA PRO A 566 -17.95 31.59 13.16
C PRO A 566 -19.29 31.31 12.45
N GLY A 567 -19.53 31.88 11.26
CA GLY A 567 -20.73 31.62 10.46
C GLY A 567 -20.90 30.13 10.09
N PRO A 568 -22.06 29.69 9.57
CA PRO A 568 -22.25 28.31 9.13
C PRO A 568 -21.84 28.12 7.65
N PRO A 569 -20.92 27.20 7.31
CA PRO A 569 -20.01 26.47 8.19
C PRO A 569 -18.86 27.36 8.72
N PRO A 570 -18.30 27.09 9.91
CA PRO A 570 -17.21 27.89 10.46
C PRO A 570 -15.99 27.88 9.56
N LEU A 571 -15.43 29.08 9.34
CA LEU A 571 -14.24 29.27 8.53
C LEU A 571 -13.07 29.73 9.40
N ALA A 572 -11.88 29.20 9.16
CA ALA A 572 -10.65 29.70 9.77
C ALA A 572 -9.49 29.65 8.78
N SER A 573 -8.59 30.63 8.82
CA SER A 573 -7.35 30.59 8.04
C SER A 573 -6.12 30.53 8.91
N TYR A 574 -5.15 29.72 8.50
CA TYR A 574 -3.87 29.54 9.19
C TYR A 574 -2.72 29.83 8.22
N ALA A 575 -1.59 30.30 8.76
CA ALA A 575 -0.36 30.44 8.01
C ALA A 575 0.78 29.72 8.73
N SER A 576 1.64 29.03 7.98
CA SER A 576 2.90 28.53 8.51
C SER A 576 3.88 29.67 8.77
N SER A 577 4.75 29.54 9.77
CA SER A 577 5.75 30.55 10.13
C SER A 577 6.76 30.85 9.02
N ASP A 578 6.95 29.94 8.06
CA ASP A 578 7.80 30.16 6.89
C ASP A 578 7.13 31.02 5.79
N VAL A 579 5.83 31.31 5.92
CA VAL A 579 5.09 32.22 5.05
C VAL A 579 5.37 33.67 5.43
N ARG A 580 6.01 34.41 4.52
CA ARG A 580 6.39 35.82 4.75
C ARG A 580 5.25 36.82 4.60
N SER A 581 4.19 36.47 3.87
CA SER A 581 3.11 37.41 3.55
C SER A 581 1.77 36.69 3.57
N VAL A 582 1.07 36.82 4.70
CA VAL A 582 -0.28 36.29 4.87
C VAL A 582 -1.24 37.02 3.93
N ARG A 583 -2.06 36.27 3.19
CA ARG A 583 -3.04 36.83 2.27
C ARG A 583 -4.15 37.56 3.03
N LYS A 584 -4.17 38.89 2.92
CA LYS A 584 -5.26 39.73 3.47
C LYS A 584 -6.57 39.38 2.75
N ASN A 585 -7.68 39.29 3.50
CA ASN A 585 -9.03 38.97 3.02
C ASN A 585 -9.24 37.55 2.48
N LEU A 586 -8.32 36.62 2.70
CA LEU A 586 -8.44 35.23 2.24
C LEU A 586 -9.76 34.58 2.71
N LEU A 587 -10.15 34.79 3.97
CA LEU A 587 -11.34 34.17 4.52
C LEU A 587 -12.64 34.82 4.04
N VAL A 588 -12.60 36.14 3.77
CA VAL A 588 -13.72 36.87 3.17
C VAL A 588 -14.01 36.33 1.77
N GLU A 589 -12.96 36.11 0.99
CA GLU A 589 -13.11 35.55 -0.36
C GLU A 589 -13.60 34.09 -0.32
N ALA A 590 -13.05 33.28 0.60
CA ALA A 590 -13.52 31.91 0.81
C ALA A 590 -15.02 31.88 1.16
N GLY A 591 -15.51 32.80 2.00
CA GLY A 591 -16.93 32.92 2.33
C GLY A 591 -17.79 33.22 1.10
N ARG A 592 -17.39 34.15 0.24
CA ARG A 592 -18.13 34.46 -1.01
C ARG A 592 -18.17 33.29 -1.98
N ILE A 593 -17.06 32.58 -2.13
CA ILE A 593 -16.99 31.36 -2.96
C ILE A 593 -17.95 30.32 -2.41
N LEU A 594 -17.93 30.12 -1.09
CA LEU A 594 -18.79 29.15 -0.43
C LEU A 594 -20.28 29.49 -0.61
N GLU A 595 -20.68 30.73 -0.36
CA GLU A 595 -22.05 31.20 -0.58
C GLU A 595 -22.50 30.96 -2.04
N PHE A 596 -21.62 31.25 -3.00
CA PHE A 596 -21.89 30.99 -4.41
C PHE A 596 -22.08 29.49 -4.68
N TYR A 597 -21.18 28.63 -4.19
CA TYR A 597 -21.29 27.18 -4.40
C TYR A 597 -22.49 26.57 -3.69
N GLU A 598 -22.83 27.00 -2.48
CA GLU A 598 -24.02 26.52 -1.78
C GLU A 598 -25.30 26.86 -2.53
N SER A 599 -25.36 28.03 -3.18
CA SER A 599 -26.49 28.42 -4.03
C SER A 599 -26.64 27.57 -5.30
N ARG A 600 -25.59 26.86 -5.72
CA ARG A 600 -25.53 26.10 -6.99
C ARG A 600 -25.55 24.59 -6.78
N PHE A 601 -24.83 24.10 -5.77
CA PHE A 601 -24.55 22.68 -5.56
C PHE A 601 -25.22 22.12 -4.30
N GLY A 602 -25.88 22.98 -3.52
CA GLY A 602 -26.47 22.62 -2.23
C GLY A 602 -25.50 22.83 -1.07
N SER A 603 -25.97 22.56 0.15
CA SER A 603 -25.24 22.82 1.39
C SER A 603 -23.81 22.27 1.41
N PHE A 604 -22.92 22.98 2.09
CA PHE A 604 -21.54 22.53 2.29
C PHE A 604 -21.51 21.13 2.95
N PRO A 605 -20.75 20.15 2.41
CA PRO A 605 -20.85 18.75 2.82
C PRO A 605 -20.19 18.41 4.17
N PHE A 606 -19.44 19.32 4.77
CA PHE A 606 -18.69 19.09 6.02
C PHE A 606 -19.00 20.11 7.11
N GLU A 607 -18.43 19.93 8.29
CA GLU A 607 -18.78 20.72 9.48
C GLU A 607 -18.10 22.08 9.53
N ASN A 608 -16.93 22.21 8.89
CA ASN A 608 -16.12 23.42 8.86
C ASN A 608 -15.22 23.45 7.63
N LEU A 609 -14.65 24.62 7.33
CA LEU A 609 -13.60 24.75 6.32
C LEU A 609 -12.42 25.56 6.87
N ARG A 610 -11.24 24.94 6.92
CA ARG A 610 -9.98 25.63 7.26
C ARG A 610 -9.15 25.88 6.01
N VAL A 611 -8.54 27.06 5.88
CA VAL A 611 -7.65 27.40 4.77
C VAL A 611 -6.23 27.58 5.30
N VAL A 612 -5.29 26.75 4.86
CA VAL A 612 -3.90 26.79 5.33
C VAL A 612 -2.98 27.32 4.26
N GLN A 613 -2.29 28.41 4.53
CA GLN A 613 -1.22 28.93 3.69
C GLN A 613 0.13 28.36 4.16
N ARG A 614 0.89 27.73 3.27
CA ARG A 614 2.24 27.22 3.57
C ARG A 614 3.24 27.55 2.47
N LEU A 615 4.54 27.57 2.79
CA LEU A 615 5.59 27.55 1.78
C LEU A 615 5.78 26.13 1.24
N TRP A 616 5.91 25.95 -0.07
CA TRP A 616 6.19 24.62 -0.66
C TRP A 616 6.98 24.71 -1.98
N ARG A 617 7.53 23.57 -2.42
CA ARG A 617 8.34 23.46 -3.65
C ARG A 617 7.54 23.67 -4.94
N THR A 618 6.25 23.35 -4.92
CA THR A 618 5.36 23.45 -6.07
C THR A 618 4.19 24.37 -5.76
N ALA A 619 3.79 25.17 -6.76
CA ALA A 619 2.54 25.90 -6.72
C ALA A 619 1.38 24.90 -6.75
N GLY A 620 0.21 25.35 -6.29
CA GLY A 620 -0.95 24.50 -6.16
C GLY A 620 -1.41 24.38 -4.73
N GLY A 621 -2.08 23.27 -4.45
CA GLY A 621 -2.82 23.08 -3.23
C GLY A 621 -3.29 21.64 -3.08
N HIS A 622 -3.91 21.38 -1.95
CA HIS A 622 -4.50 20.09 -1.63
C HIS A 622 -5.80 20.36 -0.89
N SER A 623 -6.87 19.66 -1.27
CA SER A 623 -8.19 19.85 -0.69
C SER A 623 -8.73 18.61 0.04
N PRO A 624 -8.16 18.19 1.19
CA PRO A 624 -8.82 17.21 2.06
C PRO A 624 -10.21 17.67 2.53
N ALA A 625 -11.07 16.74 2.91
CA ALA A 625 -12.35 17.10 3.53
C ALA A 625 -12.15 18.02 4.75
N SER A 626 -12.91 19.10 4.82
CA SER A 626 -12.93 20.14 5.87
C SER A 626 -11.72 21.09 5.97
N PHE A 627 -10.67 20.91 5.17
CA PHE A 627 -9.58 21.89 5.10
C PHE A 627 -8.84 21.87 3.77
N ILE A 628 -8.38 23.03 3.31
CA ILE A 628 -7.60 23.17 2.08
C ILE A 628 -6.23 23.76 2.40
N ILE A 629 -5.24 23.41 1.58
CA ILE A 629 -3.87 23.90 1.67
C ILE A 629 -3.57 24.68 0.40
N LEU A 630 -3.06 25.90 0.56
CA LEU A 630 -2.58 26.76 -0.51
C LEU A 630 -1.06 26.89 -0.40
N ASN A 631 -0.34 26.45 -1.43
CA ASN A 631 1.10 26.56 -1.49
C ASN A 631 1.52 27.92 -2.02
N ASP A 632 2.35 28.62 -1.26
CA ASP A 632 3.18 29.71 -1.75
C ASP A 632 4.54 29.18 -2.18
N LEU A 633 5.04 29.72 -3.29
CA LEU A 633 6.36 29.41 -3.80
C LEU A 633 7.48 30.22 -3.12
N PRO A 634 8.67 29.63 -2.91
CA PRO A 634 9.82 30.32 -2.36
C PRO A 634 10.36 31.40 -3.31
N ARG A 635 11.12 32.33 -2.74
CA ARG A 635 11.90 33.31 -3.51
C ARG A 635 13.32 32.81 -3.68
N VAL A 636 13.79 32.79 -4.92
CA VAL A 636 15.14 32.35 -5.30
C VAL A 636 15.93 33.57 -5.76
N THR A 637 17.22 33.60 -5.44
CA THR A 637 18.13 34.64 -5.96
C THR A 637 18.40 34.35 -7.42
N ASN A 638 18.02 35.25 -8.31
CA ASN A 638 18.30 35.14 -9.72
C ASN A 638 19.81 35.33 -9.96
N ALA A 639 20.45 34.34 -10.59
CA ALA A 639 21.91 34.32 -10.79
C ALA A 639 22.42 35.47 -11.68
N GLY A 640 21.57 36.04 -12.55
CA GLY A 640 21.93 37.15 -13.43
C GLY A 640 21.71 38.53 -12.80
N SER A 641 20.70 38.70 -11.94
CA SER A 641 20.35 39.99 -11.35
C SER A 641 20.79 40.16 -9.89
N GLY A 642 21.11 39.07 -9.19
CA GLY A 642 21.37 39.07 -7.75
C GLY A 642 20.13 39.39 -6.89
N VAL A 643 18.97 39.59 -7.52
CA VAL A 643 17.71 39.94 -6.85
C VAL A 643 16.97 38.66 -6.47
N ARG A 644 16.35 38.66 -5.28
CA ARG A 644 15.44 37.59 -4.85
C ARG A 644 14.09 37.74 -5.55
N GLU A 645 13.87 36.93 -6.57
CA GLU A 645 12.63 36.87 -7.33
C GLU A 645 11.76 35.70 -6.83
N ARG A 646 10.43 35.85 -6.87
CA ARG A 646 9.53 34.74 -6.55
C ARG A 646 9.61 33.73 -7.69
N LEU A 647 9.67 32.43 -7.38
CA LEU A 647 9.36 31.44 -8.42
C LEU A 647 7.93 31.74 -8.89
N VAL A 648 7.79 32.07 -10.17
CA VAL A 648 6.49 32.28 -10.82
C VAL A 648 6.10 30.94 -11.43
N GLY A 649 4.84 30.53 -11.29
CA GLY A 649 4.32 29.33 -11.97
C GLY A 649 4.39 29.47 -13.50
N ASN A 650 4.25 28.37 -14.24
CA ASN A 650 4.29 28.42 -15.70
C ASN A 650 3.08 29.22 -16.21
N PRO A 651 3.28 30.44 -16.77
CA PRO A 651 2.17 31.29 -17.20
C PRO A 651 1.39 30.67 -18.38
N ASN A 652 1.96 29.65 -19.04
CA ASN A 652 1.36 28.90 -20.13
C ASN A 652 0.72 27.58 -19.67
N SER A 653 0.53 27.34 -18.38
CA SER A 653 -0.20 26.15 -17.90
C SER A 653 -1.62 26.11 -18.50
N PRO A 654 -2.10 24.93 -18.96
CA PRO A 654 -3.46 24.76 -19.49
C PRO A 654 -4.53 25.23 -18.51
N VAL A 655 -4.40 24.80 -17.25
CA VAL A 655 -5.42 24.98 -16.21
C VAL A 655 -5.28 26.27 -15.42
N ASP A 656 -4.08 26.88 -15.35
CA ASP A 656 -3.85 28.00 -14.43
C ASP A 656 -4.48 29.31 -14.93
N LEU A 657 -5.46 29.82 -14.21
CA LEU A 657 -6.13 31.09 -14.48
C LEU A 657 -5.64 32.22 -13.55
N SER A 658 -4.71 31.95 -12.64
CA SER A 658 -4.32 32.86 -11.55
C SER A 658 -3.63 34.15 -11.99
N SER A 659 -3.09 34.20 -13.22
CA SER A 659 -2.45 35.39 -13.79
C SER A 659 -3.44 36.52 -14.07
N GLN A 660 -4.67 36.18 -14.44
CA GLN A 660 -5.76 37.13 -14.72
C GLN A 660 -6.78 37.18 -13.56
N TRP A 661 -7.02 36.04 -12.90
CA TRP A 661 -8.03 35.91 -11.85
C TRP A 661 -7.45 35.26 -10.60
N ARG A 662 -7.11 36.09 -9.60
CA ARG A 662 -6.35 35.67 -8.40
C ARG A 662 -7.10 34.68 -7.52
N GLU A 663 -8.42 34.63 -7.65
CA GLU A 663 -9.36 33.85 -6.85
C GLU A 663 -9.61 32.47 -7.43
N TYR A 664 -9.25 32.23 -8.70
CA TYR A 664 -9.35 30.94 -9.39
C TYR A 664 -8.91 29.78 -8.49
N PHE A 665 -7.69 29.89 -7.96
CA PHE A 665 -7.08 28.79 -7.25
C PHE A 665 -7.82 28.47 -5.94
N LEU A 666 -8.28 29.49 -5.22
CA LEU A 666 -9.09 29.30 -4.02
C LEU A 666 -10.46 28.69 -4.38
N ALA A 667 -11.07 29.15 -5.47
CA ALA A 667 -12.35 28.65 -5.95
C ALA A 667 -12.28 27.18 -6.37
N HIS A 668 -11.20 26.78 -7.07
CA HIS A 668 -10.94 25.38 -7.46
C HIS A 668 -10.79 24.47 -6.24
N GLU A 669 -9.94 24.86 -5.28
CA GLU A 669 -9.70 24.04 -4.09
C GLU A 669 -10.94 23.93 -3.19
N ILE A 670 -11.77 24.99 -3.07
CA ILE A 670 -13.04 24.91 -2.34
C ILE A 670 -14.06 24.01 -3.07
N ALA A 671 -14.08 24.03 -4.40
CA ALA A 671 -15.00 23.19 -5.17
C ALA A 671 -14.76 21.69 -4.93
N HIS A 672 -13.52 21.29 -4.67
CA HIS A 672 -13.18 19.91 -4.34
C HIS A 672 -13.89 19.37 -3.08
N GLN A 673 -14.38 20.25 -2.20
CA GLN A 673 -15.15 19.83 -1.04
C GLN A 673 -16.46 19.13 -1.48
N TRP A 674 -17.08 19.55 -2.58
CA TRP A 674 -18.17 18.81 -3.23
C TRP A 674 -17.61 17.73 -4.17
N TRP A 675 -16.68 18.09 -5.06
CA TRP A 675 -16.20 17.24 -6.14
C TRP A 675 -14.86 16.59 -5.82
N GLY A 676 -14.87 15.31 -5.45
CA GLY A 676 -13.69 14.54 -5.06
C GLY A 676 -13.65 14.21 -3.57
N GLN A 677 -14.27 15.04 -2.71
CA GLN A 677 -14.46 14.76 -1.28
C GLN A 677 -15.91 14.31 -0.98
N GLY A 678 -16.92 15.15 -1.25
CA GLY A 678 -18.32 14.78 -1.02
C GLY A 678 -18.85 13.72 -2.00
N VAL A 679 -18.52 13.86 -3.28
CA VAL A 679 -18.80 12.88 -4.35
C VAL A 679 -17.48 12.48 -4.98
N THR A 680 -17.14 11.18 -4.94
CA THR A 680 -15.89 10.65 -5.52
C THR A 680 -16.15 9.78 -6.75
N TRP A 681 -15.09 9.40 -7.46
CA TRP A 681 -15.15 8.51 -8.61
C TRP A 681 -15.19 7.03 -8.20
N ALA A 682 -15.91 6.21 -8.96
CA ALA A 682 -15.98 4.76 -8.72
C ALA A 682 -14.77 4.01 -9.29
N ARG A 683 -14.21 4.50 -10.41
CA ARG A 683 -13.08 3.89 -11.12
C ARG A 683 -12.08 4.97 -11.49
N TYR A 684 -10.82 4.59 -11.73
CA TYR A 684 -9.78 5.54 -12.14
C TYR A 684 -10.14 6.28 -13.44
N LYS A 685 -10.93 5.65 -14.34
CA LYS A 685 -11.42 6.26 -15.59
C LYS A 685 -12.38 7.42 -15.35
N ASP A 686 -12.98 7.48 -14.17
CA ASP A 686 -13.96 8.50 -13.77
C ASP A 686 -13.31 9.62 -12.92
N GLN A 687 -11.98 9.60 -12.76
CA GLN A 687 -11.23 10.59 -11.98
C GLN A 687 -11.49 12.03 -12.45
N TRP A 688 -11.79 12.22 -13.74
CA TRP A 688 -12.13 13.51 -14.31
C TRP A 688 -13.35 14.18 -13.65
N LEU A 689 -14.24 13.41 -13.00
CA LEU A 689 -15.37 13.97 -12.26
C LEU A 689 -14.92 14.89 -11.11
N SER A 690 -13.76 14.63 -10.49
CA SER A 690 -13.23 15.48 -9.44
C SER A 690 -12.62 16.76 -10.02
N GLU A 691 -11.55 16.61 -10.81
CA GLU A 691 -10.77 17.74 -11.32
C GLU A 691 -11.57 18.61 -12.29
N GLY A 692 -12.34 17.97 -13.18
CA GLY A 692 -13.13 18.64 -14.20
C GLY A 692 -14.29 19.43 -13.64
N LEU A 693 -15.02 18.89 -12.65
CA LEU A 693 -16.12 19.61 -12.01
C LEU A 693 -15.60 20.74 -11.10
N SER A 694 -14.46 20.56 -10.44
CA SER A 694 -13.80 21.65 -9.69
C SER A 694 -13.33 22.78 -10.61
N GLN A 695 -12.75 22.43 -11.76
CA GLN A 695 -12.33 23.40 -12.77
C GLN A 695 -13.52 24.19 -13.33
N TYR A 696 -14.60 23.48 -13.69
CA TYR A 696 -15.85 24.10 -14.15
C TYR A 696 -16.48 25.01 -13.09
N SER A 697 -16.50 24.56 -11.83
CA SER A 697 -17.04 25.35 -10.70
C SER A 697 -16.25 26.65 -10.51
N SER A 698 -14.92 26.59 -10.64
CA SER A 698 -14.08 27.80 -10.57
C SER A 698 -14.39 28.77 -11.71
N ALA A 699 -14.62 28.29 -12.93
CA ALA A 699 -14.99 29.12 -14.07
C ALA A 699 -16.36 29.80 -13.86
N LEU A 700 -17.35 29.08 -13.31
CA LEU A 700 -18.64 29.65 -12.94
C LEU A 700 -18.52 30.72 -11.85
N TYR A 701 -17.66 30.51 -10.85
CA TYR A 701 -17.41 31.52 -9.83
C TYR A 701 -16.82 32.79 -10.45
N LEU A 702 -15.81 32.63 -11.32
CA LEU A 702 -15.19 33.75 -12.03
C LEU A 702 -16.18 34.47 -12.94
N GLN A 703 -17.06 33.75 -13.64
CA GLN A 703 -18.17 34.34 -14.40
C GLN A 703 -19.05 35.21 -13.50
N SER A 704 -19.45 34.69 -12.33
CA SER A 704 -20.31 35.45 -11.42
C SER A 704 -19.68 36.74 -10.91
N LYS A 705 -18.35 36.77 -10.81
CA LYS A 705 -17.57 37.91 -10.31
C LYS A 705 -17.15 38.91 -11.39
N TYR A 706 -16.85 38.43 -12.60
CA TYR A 706 -16.22 39.22 -13.66
C TYR A 706 -17.05 39.36 -14.95
N GLY A 707 -18.19 38.66 -15.04
CA GLY A 707 -19.10 38.72 -16.20
C GLY A 707 -18.86 37.63 -17.24
N ASP A 708 -19.70 37.64 -18.27
CA ASP A 708 -19.70 36.61 -19.34
C ASP A 708 -18.46 36.69 -20.23
N GLU A 709 -17.85 37.87 -20.38
CA GLU A 709 -16.60 38.04 -21.12
C GLU A 709 -15.46 37.22 -20.48
N ALA A 710 -15.39 37.18 -19.14
CA ALA A 710 -14.39 36.38 -18.45
C ALA A 710 -14.58 34.89 -18.71
N LEU A 711 -15.82 34.39 -18.69
CA LEU A 711 -16.11 33.00 -19.03
C LEU A 711 -15.72 32.69 -20.48
N ALA A 712 -16.04 33.57 -21.42
CA ALA A 712 -15.69 33.38 -22.83
C ALA A 712 -14.17 33.29 -23.03
N GLU A 713 -13.38 34.11 -22.32
CA GLU A 713 -11.91 34.03 -22.35
C GLU A 713 -11.38 32.72 -21.76
N ILE A 714 -11.94 32.27 -20.64
CA ILE A 714 -11.59 30.99 -20.00
C ILE A 714 -11.88 29.82 -20.94
N LEU A 715 -13.09 29.72 -21.48
CA LEU A 715 -13.50 28.65 -22.38
C LEU A 715 -12.67 28.64 -23.67
N LYS A 716 -12.32 29.82 -24.20
CA LYS A 716 -11.43 29.92 -25.36
C LYS A 716 -10.03 29.36 -25.05
N LYS A 717 -9.50 29.63 -23.85
CA LYS A 717 -8.21 29.06 -23.42
C LYS A 717 -8.31 27.54 -23.30
N PHE A 718 -9.33 27.02 -22.63
CA PHE A 718 -9.57 25.60 -22.42
C PHE A 718 -9.73 24.85 -23.74
N SER A 719 -10.61 25.33 -24.63
CA SER A 719 -10.84 24.73 -25.95
C SER A 719 -9.55 24.60 -26.77
N ARG A 720 -8.72 25.66 -26.82
CA ARG A 720 -7.44 25.65 -27.53
C ARG A 720 -6.46 24.61 -26.98
N TRP A 721 -6.37 24.46 -25.65
CA TRP A 721 -5.49 23.47 -25.03
C TRP A 721 -6.01 22.05 -25.23
N THR A 722 -7.30 21.84 -25.07
CA THR A 722 -7.98 20.56 -25.29
C THR A 722 -7.81 20.09 -26.73
N GLU A 723 -8.00 20.95 -27.73
CA GLU A 723 -7.75 20.63 -29.14
C GLU A 723 -6.30 20.20 -29.37
N LYS A 724 -5.35 20.99 -28.86
CA LYS A 724 -3.91 20.73 -29.01
C LYS A 724 -3.48 19.40 -28.36
N LYS A 725 -4.05 19.05 -27.21
CA LYS A 725 -3.58 17.92 -26.38
C LYS A 725 -4.42 16.65 -26.49
N SER A 726 -5.61 16.70 -27.11
CA SER A 726 -6.46 15.51 -27.30
C SER A 726 -5.80 14.38 -28.09
N VAL A 727 -4.73 14.65 -28.84
CA VAL A 727 -3.92 13.62 -29.52
C VAL A 727 -3.34 12.61 -28.54
N TRP A 728 -3.15 12.95 -27.26
CA TRP A 728 -2.56 12.05 -26.26
C TRP A 728 -3.54 11.01 -25.72
N GLY A 729 -4.84 11.16 -25.90
CA GLY A 729 -5.82 10.16 -25.51
C GLY A 729 -7.17 10.72 -25.04
N PRO A 730 -8.16 9.84 -24.84
CA PRO A 730 -9.46 10.23 -24.31
C PRO A 730 -9.40 10.53 -22.81
N ILE A 731 -10.44 11.22 -22.32
CA ILE A 731 -10.60 11.57 -20.90
C ILE A 731 -10.60 10.35 -19.96
N THR A 732 -11.08 9.21 -20.46
CA THR A 732 -11.13 7.94 -19.71
C THR A 732 -9.75 7.35 -19.44
N MET A 733 -8.67 7.88 -20.02
CA MET A 733 -7.31 7.50 -19.61
C MET A 733 -6.94 8.06 -18.24
N GLY A 734 -7.62 9.11 -17.76
CA GLY A 734 -7.40 9.70 -16.44
C GLY A 734 -5.92 10.03 -16.19
N SER A 735 -5.43 9.67 -15.00
CA SER A 735 -4.03 9.85 -14.59
C SER A 735 -3.00 9.22 -15.55
N ARG A 736 -3.36 8.25 -16.41
CA ARG A 736 -2.41 7.67 -17.38
C ARG A 736 -1.86 8.72 -18.36
N LEU A 737 -2.64 9.76 -18.66
CA LEU A 737 -2.19 10.86 -19.52
C LEU A 737 -0.97 11.57 -18.90
N SER A 738 -0.94 11.69 -17.57
CA SER A 738 0.12 12.41 -16.85
C SER A 738 1.51 11.77 -16.99
N PHE A 739 1.57 10.45 -17.21
CA PHE A 739 2.81 9.72 -17.43
C PHE A 739 3.40 9.90 -18.83
N THR A 740 2.60 10.42 -19.77
CA THR A 740 2.98 10.61 -21.17
C THR A 740 3.20 12.08 -21.49
N ASP A 741 2.24 12.93 -21.14
CA ASP A 741 2.27 14.39 -21.27
C ASP A 741 1.40 14.99 -20.16
N TYR A 742 2.05 15.63 -19.19
CA TYR A 742 1.37 16.20 -18.02
C TYR A 742 0.40 17.33 -18.39
N GLU A 743 0.72 18.13 -19.41
CA GLU A 743 -0.19 19.17 -19.89
C GLU A 743 -1.42 18.56 -20.60
N ALA A 744 -1.29 17.36 -21.18
CA ALA A 744 -2.42 16.63 -21.73
C ALA A 744 -3.36 16.12 -20.63
N TYR A 745 -2.82 15.64 -19.52
CA TYR A 745 -3.63 15.35 -18.33
C TYR A 745 -4.41 16.60 -17.90
N GLN A 746 -3.72 17.74 -17.75
CA GLN A 746 -4.37 19.00 -17.39
C GLN A 746 -5.47 19.39 -18.39
N ALA A 747 -5.16 19.52 -19.67
CA ALA A 747 -6.12 19.94 -20.68
C ALA A 747 -7.30 18.95 -20.86
N VAL A 748 -7.04 17.65 -20.86
CA VAL A 748 -8.08 16.65 -21.16
C VAL A 748 -8.91 16.27 -19.94
N VAL A 749 -8.32 16.24 -18.74
CA VAL A 749 -9.01 15.82 -17.50
C VAL A 749 -9.67 17.00 -16.78
N TYR A 750 -9.09 18.20 -16.83
CA TYR A 750 -9.64 19.39 -16.18
C TYR A 750 -10.47 20.25 -17.13
N ASP A 751 -9.89 20.57 -18.30
CA ASP A 751 -10.46 21.63 -19.14
C ASP A 751 -11.55 21.12 -20.09
N LYS A 752 -11.41 19.89 -20.62
CA LYS A 752 -12.39 19.30 -21.58
C LYS A 752 -13.80 19.10 -20.99
N THR A 753 -13.92 19.05 -19.68
CA THR A 753 -15.18 18.84 -18.96
C THR A 753 -15.95 20.14 -18.71
N THR A 754 -15.29 21.28 -18.93
CA THR A 754 -15.81 22.65 -18.84
C THR A 754 -16.27 23.09 -20.21
#